data_AF-A0A067D5S7-F1
#
_entry.id   AF-A0A067D5S7-F1
#
_cell.length_a   1.000
_cell.length_b   1.000
_cell.length_c   1.000
_cell.angle_alpha   90.00
_cell.angle_beta   90.00
_cell.angle_gamma   90.00
#
_symmetry.space_group_name_H-M   'P 1'
#
loop_
_entity.id
_entity.type
_entity.pdbx_description
1 polymer ?
#
loop_
_entity_poly.entity_id
_entity_poly.type
_entity_poly.pdbx_seq_one_letter_code
_entity_poly.pdbx_strand_id
1 'polypeptide(L)'
;MTLSDTTPASSVPSCAYTDDAAAGSCAFDPTNKPVDAASIGRISTSATIGAYAAYIGNLHRNTYASYIRLHELEKVWGLWSYVSPTQTMPFEPVESVSAPLSEPVALSPVPGPLYRVAPALSSFEITLRLLLEFMDVNVSATVDTTAPRFRRHRPYVNHASRIDAVMRNLSAQLLMMRTVMDIDLAAVTDKAQVAALYDLSRDKSQESLARSDHWWWRDSAPNASLPPHELLQRVSGLLSCHFAGLPFGPGLGASDGLHLPYDKLALPMHTRTHCTQDEDDEAFVEDHFFATVHQITEAWCCVMERQLDVAQHDLDHLNLGAPTELNAAVLTRIARRYRFACQIWEYLIDHISMLSEMDAADYLTLKLHLHGASGGQSVRLRQLGRRIAHLMPLTPSCLAGIAPRSTVDPTSLVDMLHVLGQVKSEKPEDETETPELVATIQAMFAARTSPGAQCIQIVQAIQMLENAVRRFYFGHQHLAIMVLGAGAAGTQELTVKMLERGWKDANRYLSCEHAKEQLSSSLDASQLAVDKSFKGRIIRTLSEGARERHRALKQRVQWQQMLCPRSAMAIEVPSTLCNLVAVETSPFRPYFARSLALQDPQALHFSTYGMGLAPDVAFESVAATHRLLASSLNESWDHVFGRDVPTAAAYIKQSLGVASHAYHINFGSNCHEFLLRLLSCHPQGKALRVLTSDAEFLSFTRQMDALPHHDVETIALLPFETYGARLAAAAATGKYDVVYVSVVYSNFQFRLDDASIASVAAALPSSRMLILDVAQTLENVPLALPSQFPHLFVIGSGIKHATAGPGLGFLAYPSATSWTPANTGWIADLSVLSPTHVPTKTVGYTPDLMFQGGTPGFHYALRQWNDVQAFYASHKWTLAVRHAYVLRLQDRFFASLGKVFSAGYTQRATQDPATISNAFVLKHSHAAAIQEYLTQPARRPAHSSSRRVFHCDVRQKTSLRLGFGIQHIAADVDALADILIEAHASLSTTEPLTLVV
;
A
#
# COMPACT_ATOMS: atom_id res chain seq x y z
N MET A 1 -14.42 32.69 58.86
CA MET A 1 -14.84 31.28 58.96
C MET A 1 -13.71 30.44 58.39
N THR A 2 -13.12 29.62 59.25
CA THR A 2 -11.95 28.76 59.04
C THR A 2 -12.23 27.65 58.03
N LEU A 3 -11.33 27.49 57.05
CA LEU A 3 -11.21 26.30 56.20
C LEU A 3 -10.35 25.27 56.93
N SER A 4 -10.91 24.08 57.16
CA SER A 4 -10.22 22.91 57.69
C SER A 4 -10.30 21.77 56.67
N ASP A 5 -9.15 21.14 56.43
CA ASP A 5 -8.95 19.94 55.63
C ASP A 5 -9.87 18.77 56.01
N THR A 6 -10.53 18.16 55.03
CA THR A 6 -10.84 16.73 55.01
C THR A 6 -10.88 16.20 53.56
N THR A 7 -9.87 15.42 53.20
CA THR A 7 -9.88 14.51 52.05
C THR A 7 -10.90 13.39 52.24
N PRO A 8 -11.76 13.07 51.25
CA PRO A 8 -12.47 11.79 51.20
C PRO A 8 -11.65 10.76 50.41
N ALA A 9 -11.51 9.57 51.00
CA ALA A 9 -10.88 8.39 50.41
C ALA A 9 -11.58 7.96 49.11
N SER A 10 -10.79 7.73 48.06
CA SER A 10 -11.26 7.13 46.81
C SER A 10 -11.49 5.63 47.01
N SER A 11 -12.74 5.21 46.99
CA SER A 11 -13.12 3.80 46.80
C SER A 11 -12.87 3.41 45.34
N VAL A 12 -11.72 2.77 45.09
CA VAL A 12 -11.50 2.02 43.85
C VAL A 12 -12.33 0.73 43.94
N PRO A 13 -13.13 0.35 42.93
CA PRO A 13 -13.83 -0.95 42.94
C PRO A 13 -12.80 -2.08 42.96
N SER A 14 -12.92 -3.01 43.90
CA SER A 14 -12.05 -4.19 43.98
C SER A 14 -12.24 -5.06 42.74
N CYS A 15 -11.13 -5.60 42.25
CA CYS A 15 -11.07 -6.59 41.18
C CYS A 15 -11.85 -7.86 41.60
N ALA A 16 -12.72 -8.38 40.74
CA ALA A 16 -13.57 -9.55 40.98
C ALA A 16 -12.81 -10.89 41.20
N TYR A 17 -11.49 -10.86 41.41
CA TYR A 17 -10.65 -12.04 41.60
C TYR A 17 -10.03 -12.14 43.01
N THR A 18 -10.39 -11.29 43.96
CA THR A 18 -9.80 -11.34 45.31
C THR A 18 -10.64 -12.03 46.38
N ASP A 19 -11.93 -12.29 46.18
CA ASP A 19 -12.82 -12.68 47.29
C ASP A 19 -13.69 -13.94 47.05
N ASP A 20 -13.24 -14.93 46.28
CA ASP A 20 -13.89 -16.26 46.27
C ASP A 20 -12.93 -17.38 46.65
N ALA A 21 -12.31 -17.20 47.82
CA ALA A 21 -11.76 -18.29 48.62
C ALA A 21 -12.76 -18.73 49.70
N ALA A 22 -14.06 -18.83 49.40
CA ALA A 22 -15.02 -19.58 50.22
C ALA A 22 -16.39 -19.78 49.51
N ALA A 23 -16.74 -21.05 49.29
CA ALA A 23 -18.11 -21.57 49.11
C ALA A 23 -18.80 -21.44 47.74
N GLY A 24 -18.59 -22.45 46.88
CA GLY A 24 -19.48 -22.81 45.77
C GLY A 24 -19.05 -24.15 45.16
N SER A 25 -19.87 -25.18 45.29
CA SER A 25 -19.49 -26.59 45.17
C SER A 25 -19.30 -27.11 43.74
N CYS A 26 -18.07 -27.53 43.41
CA CYS A 26 -17.84 -28.72 42.59
C CYS A 26 -17.03 -29.71 43.43
N ALA A 27 -17.69 -30.32 44.41
CA ALA A 27 -17.12 -31.45 45.13
C ALA A 27 -17.07 -32.63 44.16
N PHE A 28 -15.87 -33.00 43.74
CA PHE A 28 -15.62 -34.26 43.07
C PHE A 28 -15.87 -35.37 44.09
N ASP A 29 -16.97 -36.09 43.97
CA ASP A 29 -17.27 -37.27 44.79
C ASP A 29 -16.29 -38.40 44.41
N PRO A 30 -15.37 -38.83 45.31
CA PRO A 30 -14.40 -39.86 44.98
C PRO A 30 -14.98 -41.28 45.00
N THR A 31 -16.27 -41.44 45.30
CA THR A 31 -16.87 -42.76 45.56
C THR A 31 -17.57 -43.40 44.36
N ASN A 32 -17.78 -42.66 43.27
CA ASN A 32 -18.31 -43.21 42.02
C ASN A 32 -17.18 -43.44 40.99
N LYS A 33 -16.45 -44.53 41.15
CA LYS A 33 -15.68 -45.10 40.03
C LYS A 33 -16.66 -45.85 39.12
N PRO A 34 -16.84 -45.45 37.85
CA PRO A 34 -17.35 -46.37 36.85
C PRO A 34 -16.34 -47.53 36.77
N VAL A 35 -16.84 -48.74 37.03
CA VAL A 35 -16.11 -49.97 36.76
C VAL A 35 -15.89 -50.04 35.25
N ASP A 36 -14.64 -50.27 34.85
CA ASP A 36 -14.18 -50.54 33.47
C ASP A 36 -14.17 -49.41 32.43
N ALA A 37 -13.60 -48.25 32.76
CA ALA A 37 -13.03 -47.36 31.74
C ALA A 37 -11.49 -47.42 31.80
N ALA A 38 -10.89 -48.16 30.88
CA ALA A 38 -9.45 -48.14 30.65
C ALA A 38 -8.95 -46.68 30.54
N SER A 39 -7.78 -46.40 31.11
CA SER A 39 -7.16 -45.07 31.11
C SER A 39 -7.21 -44.43 29.72
N ILE A 40 -8.02 -43.39 29.54
CA ILE A 40 -8.01 -42.56 28.34
C ILE A 40 -6.72 -41.73 28.40
N GLY A 41 -5.63 -42.34 27.95
CA GLY A 41 -4.30 -41.73 27.89
C GLY A 41 -4.29 -40.57 26.89
N ARG A 42 -3.43 -39.58 27.15
CA ARG A 42 -3.10 -38.48 26.22
C ARG A 42 -2.82 -39.05 24.83
N ILE A 43 -3.73 -38.83 23.88
CA ILE A 43 -3.51 -39.21 22.50
C ILE A 43 -2.58 -38.18 21.84
N SER A 44 -1.41 -38.67 21.43
CA SER A 44 -0.38 -37.93 20.70
C SER A 44 -0.87 -37.45 19.33
N THR A 45 -0.21 -36.43 18.76
CA THR A 45 -0.35 -35.98 17.36
C THR A 45 -0.09 -37.06 16.30
N SER A 46 0.31 -38.27 16.73
CA SER A 46 0.58 -39.47 15.93
C SER A 46 -0.46 -40.58 16.06
N ALA A 47 -1.65 -40.33 16.64
CA ALA A 47 -2.72 -41.32 16.68
C ALA A 47 -3.15 -41.80 15.28
N THR A 48 -3.47 -43.10 15.17
CA THR A 48 -4.12 -43.66 13.98
C THR A 48 -5.50 -43.01 13.78
N ILE A 49 -5.99 -42.96 12.54
CA ILE A 49 -7.31 -42.39 12.21
C ILE A 49 -8.42 -43.01 13.10
N GLY A 50 -8.36 -44.32 13.36
CA GLY A 50 -9.29 -45.01 14.25
C GLY A 50 -9.20 -44.60 15.73
N ALA A 51 -7.99 -44.43 16.27
CA ALA A 51 -7.81 -43.96 17.66
C ALA A 51 -8.24 -42.49 17.83
N TYR A 52 -8.02 -41.67 16.81
CA TYR A 52 -8.48 -40.28 16.78
C TYR A 52 -10.00 -40.16 16.65
N ALA A 53 -10.63 -41.00 15.82
CA ALA A 53 -12.09 -41.08 15.69
C ALA A 53 -12.76 -41.55 17.01
N ALA A 54 -12.18 -42.56 17.68
CA ALA A 54 -12.67 -43.01 18.99
C ALA A 54 -12.50 -41.94 20.08
N TYR A 55 -11.40 -41.18 20.07
CA TYR A 55 -11.22 -40.02 20.95
C TYR A 55 -12.27 -38.94 20.73
N ILE A 56 -12.51 -38.54 19.49
CA ILE A 56 -13.56 -37.56 19.13
C ILE A 56 -14.95 -38.05 19.54
N GLY A 57 -15.24 -39.33 19.34
CA GLY A 57 -16.51 -39.95 19.73
C GLY A 57 -16.73 -39.98 21.25
N ASN A 58 -15.66 -39.96 22.04
CA ASN A 58 -15.70 -39.94 23.52
C ASN A 58 -15.61 -38.53 24.12
N LEU A 59 -15.40 -37.48 23.32
CA LEU A 59 -15.47 -36.09 23.79
C LEU A 59 -16.92 -35.69 24.03
N HIS A 60 -17.17 -34.97 25.13
CA HIS A 60 -18.45 -34.32 25.42
C HIS A 60 -18.92 -33.52 24.20
N ARG A 61 -20.21 -33.55 23.85
CA ARG A 61 -20.72 -32.73 22.74
C ARG A 61 -20.90 -31.28 23.22
N ASN A 62 -19.81 -30.57 23.36
CA ASN A 62 -19.84 -29.12 23.55
C ASN A 62 -19.62 -28.38 22.22
N THR A 63 -19.83 -27.07 22.22
CA THR A 63 -19.70 -26.24 21.01
C THR A 63 -18.29 -26.35 20.39
N TYR A 64 -17.25 -26.59 21.19
CA TYR A 64 -15.90 -26.87 20.69
C TYR A 64 -15.82 -28.22 19.95
N ALA A 65 -16.47 -29.27 20.46
CA ALA A 65 -16.47 -30.60 19.84
C ALA A 65 -17.04 -30.59 18.40
N SER A 66 -17.91 -29.62 18.09
CA SER A 66 -18.51 -29.47 16.75
C SER A 66 -17.49 -29.20 15.64
N TYR A 67 -16.41 -28.44 15.88
CA TYR A 67 -15.46 -28.10 14.83
C TYR A 67 -14.36 -29.15 14.62
N ILE A 68 -14.04 -29.90 15.67
CA ILE A 68 -13.09 -31.03 15.59
C ILE A 68 -13.74 -32.29 14.98
N ARG A 69 -15.07 -32.31 14.82
CA ARG A 69 -15.84 -33.36 14.13
C ARG A 69 -15.96 -33.04 12.64
N LEU A 70 -14.82 -33.07 11.96
CA LEU A 70 -14.71 -32.61 10.58
C LEU A 70 -15.72 -33.24 9.60
N HIS A 71 -16.02 -34.52 9.75
CA HIS A 71 -17.05 -35.21 8.96
C HIS A 71 -18.46 -34.65 9.13
N GLU A 72 -18.80 -34.18 10.32
CA GLU A 72 -20.09 -33.55 10.60
C GLU A 72 -20.06 -32.12 10.07
N LEU A 73 -18.95 -31.41 10.30
CA LEU A 73 -18.76 -30.02 9.89
C LEU A 73 -18.77 -29.82 8.37
N GLU A 74 -18.16 -30.71 7.59
CA GLU A 74 -18.19 -30.64 6.13
C GLU A 74 -19.57 -30.89 5.55
N LYS A 75 -20.35 -31.77 6.18
CA LYS A 75 -21.76 -31.92 5.82
C LYS A 75 -22.47 -30.57 6.02
N VAL A 76 -22.25 -29.96 7.17
CA VAL A 76 -22.84 -28.67 7.55
C VAL A 76 -22.47 -27.50 6.60
N TRP A 77 -21.41 -27.61 5.78
CA TRP A 77 -20.99 -26.58 4.81
C TRP A 77 -21.42 -26.82 3.35
N GLY A 78 -22.51 -27.55 3.13
CA GLY A 78 -23.10 -27.60 1.79
C GLY A 78 -22.57 -28.68 0.87
N LEU A 79 -21.83 -29.65 1.42
CA LEU A 79 -21.07 -30.63 0.65
C LEU A 79 -21.83 -31.91 0.37
N TRP A 80 -23.15 -31.86 0.61
CA TRP A 80 -24.08 -32.99 0.54
C TRP A 80 -24.14 -33.70 -0.81
N SER A 81 -23.83 -33.00 -1.90
CA SER A 81 -24.01 -33.49 -3.27
C SER A 81 -22.71 -33.59 -4.08
N TYR A 82 -21.57 -33.24 -3.50
CA TYR A 82 -20.31 -33.07 -4.23
C TYR A 82 -19.17 -33.91 -3.64
N VAL A 83 -18.43 -34.60 -4.51
CA VAL A 83 -17.22 -35.37 -4.13
C VAL A 83 -15.97 -34.83 -4.83
N SER A 84 -14.79 -35.16 -4.30
CA SER A 84 -13.52 -34.66 -4.83
C SER A 84 -13.23 -35.28 -6.20
N PRO A 85 -12.73 -34.50 -7.18
CA PRO A 85 -12.37 -35.02 -8.50
C PRO A 85 -11.24 -36.06 -8.46
N THR A 86 -10.40 -36.04 -7.42
CA THR A 86 -9.27 -36.97 -7.27
C THR A 86 -9.65 -38.22 -6.47
N GLN A 87 -10.83 -38.25 -5.84
CA GLN A 87 -11.28 -39.32 -4.94
C GLN A 87 -10.28 -39.67 -3.82
N THR A 88 -9.36 -38.76 -3.48
CA THR A 88 -8.31 -38.98 -2.47
C THR A 88 -8.68 -38.45 -1.09
N MET A 89 -9.93 -38.01 -0.89
CA MET A 89 -10.35 -37.42 0.37
C MET A 89 -10.57 -38.52 1.42
N PRO A 90 -9.88 -38.49 2.57
CA PRO A 90 -10.07 -39.52 3.61
C PRO A 90 -11.49 -39.56 4.17
N PHE A 91 -12.29 -38.53 3.89
CA PHE A 91 -13.64 -38.30 4.39
C PHE A 91 -14.64 -38.00 3.27
N GLU A 92 -14.47 -38.61 2.09
CA GLU A 92 -15.58 -38.65 1.12
C GLU A 92 -16.86 -39.11 1.84
N PRO A 93 -18.02 -38.51 1.53
CA PRO A 93 -19.24 -38.77 2.27
C PRO A 93 -19.48 -40.28 2.29
N VAL A 94 -19.33 -40.87 3.48
CA VAL A 94 -19.69 -42.27 3.72
C VAL A 94 -21.17 -42.38 3.35
N GLU A 95 -21.51 -43.32 2.45
CA GLU A 95 -22.85 -43.54 1.89
C GLU A 95 -23.99 -43.66 2.94
N SER A 96 -23.66 -43.76 4.23
CA SER A 96 -24.55 -44.17 5.31
C SER A 96 -25.26 -43.05 6.08
N VAL A 97 -25.15 -41.77 5.72
CA VAL A 97 -25.89 -40.69 6.42
C VAL A 97 -26.67 -39.82 5.46
N SER A 98 -27.99 -39.90 5.55
CA SER A 98 -28.97 -39.16 4.75
C SER A 98 -28.79 -37.63 4.89
N ALA A 99 -28.86 -36.92 3.76
CA ALA A 99 -28.98 -35.47 3.75
C ALA A 99 -30.24 -35.03 4.54
N PRO A 100 -30.32 -33.79 5.06
CA PRO A 100 -31.54 -33.24 5.63
C PRO A 100 -32.67 -33.05 4.59
N LEU A 101 -32.35 -33.23 3.29
CA LEU A 101 -33.33 -33.36 2.23
C LEU A 101 -33.99 -34.75 2.31
N SER A 102 -35.31 -34.83 2.20
CA SER A 102 -36.12 -36.04 2.35
C SER A 102 -35.86 -37.16 1.32
N GLU A 103 -34.91 -36.99 0.40
CA GLU A 103 -34.55 -37.95 -0.64
C GLU A 103 -33.03 -38.25 -0.62
N PRO A 104 -32.62 -39.51 -0.89
CA PRO A 104 -31.22 -39.87 -1.02
C PRO A 104 -30.59 -39.10 -2.20
N VAL A 105 -29.63 -38.22 -1.89
CA VAL A 105 -28.95 -37.41 -2.90
C VAL A 105 -27.81 -38.22 -3.53
N ALA A 106 -27.89 -38.47 -4.83
CA ALA A 106 -26.80 -39.10 -5.56
C ALA A 106 -25.58 -38.16 -5.62
N LEU A 107 -24.46 -38.60 -5.05
CA LEU A 107 -23.19 -37.87 -5.12
C LEU A 107 -22.70 -37.83 -6.57
N SER A 108 -22.42 -36.62 -7.07
CA SER A 108 -21.82 -36.45 -8.40
C SER A 108 -20.36 -36.03 -8.26
N PRO A 109 -19.42 -36.64 -9.01
CA PRO A 109 -18.07 -36.13 -9.12
C PRO A 109 -18.12 -34.81 -9.88
N VAL A 110 -17.84 -33.70 -9.19
CA VAL A 110 -17.87 -32.38 -9.83
C VAL A 110 -16.60 -31.61 -9.48
N PRO A 111 -15.65 -31.41 -10.40
CA PRO A 111 -14.62 -30.38 -10.28
C PRO A 111 -15.22 -28.96 -10.46
N GLY A 112 -16.46 -28.74 -10.00
CA GLY A 112 -17.27 -27.58 -10.37
C GLY A 112 -16.97 -26.36 -9.50
N PRO A 113 -17.27 -25.15 -9.99
CA PRO A 113 -17.14 -23.91 -9.21
C PRO A 113 -17.92 -23.91 -7.89
N LEU A 114 -19.09 -24.56 -7.86
CA LEU A 114 -19.92 -24.66 -6.65
C LEU A 114 -19.27 -25.45 -5.53
N TYR A 115 -18.62 -26.58 -5.86
CA TYR A 115 -17.85 -27.35 -4.89
C TYR A 115 -16.76 -26.48 -4.24
N ARG A 116 -16.10 -25.58 -4.98
CA ARG A 116 -15.04 -24.74 -4.39
C ARG A 116 -15.57 -23.61 -3.52
N VAL A 117 -16.75 -23.05 -3.83
CA VAL A 117 -17.27 -21.86 -3.15
C VAL A 117 -18.22 -22.18 -1.99
N ALA A 118 -18.83 -23.37 -1.95
CA ALA A 118 -19.81 -23.73 -0.90
C ALA A 118 -19.29 -23.54 0.54
N PRO A 119 -18.09 -24.02 0.93
CA PRO A 119 -17.59 -23.79 2.29
C PRO A 119 -17.31 -22.32 2.58
N ALA A 120 -16.94 -21.53 1.57
CA ALA A 120 -16.80 -20.09 1.73
C ALA A 120 -18.15 -19.46 2.06
N LEU A 121 -19.22 -19.83 1.33
CA LEU A 121 -20.57 -19.29 1.57
C LEU A 121 -21.07 -19.64 2.98
N SER A 122 -20.85 -20.88 3.43
CA SER A 122 -21.16 -21.27 4.81
C SER A 122 -20.31 -20.52 5.83
N SER A 123 -19.03 -20.27 5.55
CA SER A 123 -18.16 -19.44 6.40
C SER A 123 -18.68 -18.00 6.53
N PHE A 124 -19.16 -17.41 5.43
CA PHE A 124 -19.79 -16.09 5.44
C PHE A 124 -21.07 -16.08 6.28
N GLU A 125 -21.92 -17.10 6.15
CA GLU A 125 -23.14 -17.25 6.97
C GLU A 125 -22.81 -17.36 8.48
N ILE A 126 -21.80 -18.15 8.83
CA ILE A 126 -21.30 -18.30 10.20
C ILE A 126 -20.73 -16.96 10.72
N THR A 127 -20.04 -16.21 9.86
CA THR A 127 -19.47 -14.90 10.21
C THR A 127 -20.57 -13.84 10.42
N LEU A 128 -21.66 -13.87 9.65
CA LEU A 128 -22.83 -13.03 9.88
C LEU A 128 -23.53 -13.35 11.20
N ARG A 129 -23.58 -14.63 11.58
CA ARG A 129 -24.10 -15.03 12.88
C ARG A 129 -23.25 -14.44 14.02
N LEU A 130 -21.92 -14.53 13.92
CA LEU A 130 -21.01 -13.94 14.91
C LEU A 130 -21.19 -12.41 15.01
N LEU A 131 -21.43 -11.73 13.89
CA LEU A 131 -21.76 -10.30 13.88
C LEU A 131 -23.04 -10.00 14.69
N LEU A 132 -24.11 -10.76 14.46
CA LEU A 132 -25.38 -10.60 15.17
C LEU A 132 -25.24 -10.91 16.68
N GLU A 133 -24.42 -11.87 17.05
CA GLU A 133 -24.12 -12.16 18.47
C GLU A 133 -23.40 -11.00 19.15
N PHE A 134 -22.43 -10.37 18.50
CA PHE A 134 -21.79 -9.15 19.04
C PHE A 134 -22.72 -7.94 19.08
N MET A 135 -23.86 -7.99 18.38
CA MET A 135 -24.94 -7.02 18.48
C MET A 135 -25.95 -7.35 19.60
N ASP A 136 -25.71 -8.42 20.38
CA ASP A 136 -26.61 -8.99 21.41
C ASP A 136 -27.97 -9.50 20.84
N VAL A 137 -27.98 -9.97 19.57
CA VAL A 137 -29.17 -10.53 18.90
C VAL A 137 -29.26 -12.04 19.11
N ASN A 138 -30.40 -12.52 19.61
CA ASN A 138 -30.66 -13.95 19.77
C ASN A 138 -30.97 -14.64 18.43
N VAL A 139 -29.94 -15.13 17.75
CA VAL A 139 -30.10 -15.85 16.47
C VAL A 139 -30.82 -17.20 16.64
N SER A 140 -30.75 -17.84 17.81
CA SER A 140 -31.46 -19.10 18.07
C SER A 140 -32.99 -18.92 18.14
N ALA A 141 -33.47 -17.69 18.37
CA ALA A 141 -34.87 -17.30 18.34
C ALA A 141 -35.32 -16.75 16.97
N THR A 142 -34.84 -17.35 15.86
CA THR A 142 -35.02 -16.85 14.47
C THR A 142 -36.48 -16.60 14.03
N VAL A 143 -37.49 -17.02 14.80
CA VAL A 143 -38.91 -16.91 14.48
C VAL A 143 -39.68 -15.96 15.44
N ASP A 144 -39.10 -15.56 16.58
CA ASP A 144 -39.78 -14.77 17.61
C ASP A 144 -39.25 -13.33 17.68
N THR A 145 -40.06 -12.38 17.19
CA THR A 145 -39.75 -10.94 17.23
C THR A 145 -39.80 -10.33 18.64
N THR A 146 -40.23 -11.10 19.65
CA THR A 146 -40.38 -10.68 21.04
C THR A 146 -39.28 -11.21 21.97
N ALA A 147 -38.32 -11.97 21.42
CA ALA A 147 -37.22 -12.54 22.19
C ALA A 147 -36.36 -11.46 22.89
N PRO A 148 -35.99 -11.64 24.18
CA PRO A 148 -35.21 -10.66 24.94
C PRO A 148 -33.74 -10.55 24.45
N ARG A 149 -33.04 -9.47 24.88
CA ARG A 149 -31.57 -9.35 24.74
C ARG A 149 -30.93 -10.66 25.15
N PHE A 150 -30.03 -11.14 24.32
CA PHE A 150 -29.27 -12.32 24.63
C PHE A 150 -27.79 -12.01 24.46
N ARG A 151 -27.12 -11.84 25.60
CA ARG A 151 -25.70 -11.59 25.67
C ARG A 151 -25.00 -12.88 26.07
N ARG A 152 -24.26 -13.49 25.14
CA ARG A 152 -23.40 -14.66 25.40
C ARG A 152 -22.05 -14.30 26.03
N HIS A 153 -21.63 -13.03 26.01
CA HIS A 153 -20.28 -12.64 26.45
C HIS A 153 -20.28 -11.85 27.77
N ARG A 154 -19.15 -11.89 28.49
CA ARG A 154 -19.03 -11.17 29.76
C ARG A 154 -19.11 -9.65 29.57
N PRO A 155 -19.77 -8.91 30.47
CA PRO A 155 -20.15 -7.50 30.26
C PRO A 155 -18.98 -6.49 30.21
N TYR A 156 -17.76 -6.88 30.58
CA TYR A 156 -16.57 -6.01 30.53
C TYR A 156 -15.86 -6.01 29.16
N VAL A 157 -16.29 -6.86 28.22
CA VAL A 157 -15.76 -6.87 26.85
C VAL A 157 -16.50 -5.82 26.00
N ASN A 158 -15.75 -4.89 25.40
CA ASN A 158 -16.32 -3.93 24.46
C ASN A 158 -16.50 -4.56 23.07
N HIS A 159 -17.75 -4.79 22.66
CA HIS A 159 -18.07 -5.43 21.37
C HIS A 159 -17.80 -4.57 20.13
N ALA A 160 -17.59 -3.26 20.26
CA ALA A 160 -17.33 -2.39 19.10
C ALA A 160 -16.07 -2.80 18.32
N SER A 161 -14.97 -3.12 19.01
CA SER A 161 -13.72 -3.57 18.39
C SER A 161 -13.88 -4.91 17.66
N ARG A 162 -14.61 -5.84 18.28
CA ARG A 162 -14.92 -7.15 17.69
C ARG A 162 -15.77 -7.02 16.42
N ILE A 163 -16.73 -6.09 16.38
CA ILE A 163 -17.56 -5.83 15.20
C ILE A 163 -16.72 -5.29 14.05
N ASP A 164 -15.79 -4.38 14.30
CA ASP A 164 -14.88 -3.88 13.26
C ASP A 164 -13.99 -5.00 12.70
N ALA A 165 -13.50 -5.91 13.56
CA ALA A 165 -12.75 -7.09 13.14
C ALA A 165 -13.60 -8.04 12.28
N VAL A 166 -14.85 -8.30 12.67
CA VAL A 166 -15.80 -9.12 11.89
C VAL A 166 -16.12 -8.47 10.54
N MET A 167 -16.32 -7.15 10.48
CA MET A 167 -16.56 -6.44 9.23
C MET A 167 -15.35 -6.48 8.27
N ARG A 168 -14.12 -6.39 8.80
CA ARG A 168 -12.90 -6.62 8.01
C ARG A 168 -12.85 -8.04 7.45
N ASN A 169 -13.19 -9.04 8.28
CA ASN A 169 -13.25 -10.43 7.83
C ASN A 169 -14.31 -10.66 6.75
N LEU A 170 -15.51 -10.10 6.89
CA LEU A 170 -16.56 -10.22 5.86
C LEU A 170 -16.09 -9.66 4.51
N SER A 171 -15.41 -8.52 4.49
CA SER A 171 -14.84 -7.95 3.26
C SER A 171 -13.73 -8.84 2.67
N ALA A 172 -12.82 -9.36 3.51
CA ALA A 172 -11.76 -10.26 3.06
C ALA A 172 -12.32 -11.57 2.48
N GLN A 173 -13.32 -12.16 3.13
CA GLN A 173 -14.02 -13.37 2.67
C GLN A 173 -14.70 -13.14 1.32
N LEU A 174 -15.44 -12.03 1.15
CA LEU A 174 -16.09 -11.69 -0.11
C LEU A 174 -15.08 -11.44 -1.24
N LEU A 175 -13.96 -10.77 -0.96
CA LEU A 175 -12.87 -10.62 -1.91
C LEU A 175 -12.30 -11.98 -2.33
N MET A 176 -12.05 -12.88 -1.38
CA MET A 176 -11.53 -14.22 -1.68
C MET A 176 -12.53 -15.06 -2.48
N MET A 177 -13.82 -15.03 -2.15
CA MET A 177 -14.88 -15.66 -2.95
C MET A 177 -14.89 -15.13 -4.37
N ARG A 178 -14.77 -13.82 -4.55
CA ARG A 178 -14.70 -13.19 -5.87
C ARG A 178 -13.49 -13.70 -6.65
N THR A 179 -12.33 -13.79 -6.02
CA THR A 179 -11.12 -14.34 -6.66
C THR A 179 -11.34 -15.78 -7.14
N VAL A 180 -12.00 -16.64 -6.36
CA VAL A 180 -12.37 -18.01 -6.79
C VAL A 180 -13.23 -17.95 -8.05
N MET A 181 -14.26 -17.10 -8.07
CA MET A 181 -15.15 -16.96 -9.21
C MET A 181 -14.43 -16.45 -10.46
N ASP A 182 -13.55 -15.45 -10.33
CA ASP A 182 -12.77 -14.92 -11.46
C ASP A 182 -11.75 -15.91 -12.01
N ILE A 183 -11.22 -16.82 -11.17
CA ILE A 183 -10.34 -17.90 -11.63
C ILE A 183 -11.14 -18.91 -12.47
N ASP A 184 -12.35 -19.25 -12.03
CA ASP A 184 -13.20 -20.25 -12.66
C ASP A 184 -13.86 -19.73 -13.95
N LEU A 185 -14.21 -18.45 -14.00
CA LEU A 185 -14.83 -17.80 -15.15
C LEU A 185 -13.82 -17.36 -16.22
N ALA A 186 -12.51 -17.41 -15.95
CA ALA A 186 -11.47 -16.89 -16.84
C ALA A 186 -11.49 -17.48 -18.26
N ALA A 187 -12.03 -18.70 -18.43
CA ALA A 187 -12.11 -19.40 -19.73
C ALA A 187 -13.54 -19.52 -20.27
N VAL A 188 -14.53 -18.91 -19.62
CA VAL A 188 -15.95 -19.05 -19.95
C VAL A 188 -16.48 -17.75 -20.55
N THR A 189 -16.84 -17.77 -21.83
CA THR A 189 -17.32 -16.58 -22.54
C THR A 189 -18.83 -16.55 -22.74
N ASP A 190 -19.51 -17.69 -22.59
CA ASP A 190 -20.96 -17.80 -22.80
C ASP A 190 -21.73 -17.75 -21.47
N LYS A 191 -22.73 -16.86 -21.39
CA LYS A 191 -23.62 -16.71 -20.23
C LYS A 191 -24.42 -17.96 -19.93
N ALA A 192 -24.83 -18.74 -20.95
CA ALA A 192 -25.55 -19.99 -20.73
C ALA A 192 -24.65 -21.05 -20.07
N GLN A 193 -23.38 -21.08 -20.46
CA GLN A 193 -22.36 -21.94 -19.83
C GLN A 193 -22.07 -21.52 -18.38
N VAL A 194 -22.01 -20.22 -18.09
CA VAL A 194 -21.87 -19.72 -16.71
C VAL A 194 -23.07 -20.13 -15.85
N ALA A 195 -24.30 -20.02 -16.38
CA ALA A 195 -25.51 -20.41 -15.67
C ALA A 195 -25.54 -21.91 -15.33
N ALA A 196 -25.09 -22.76 -16.25
CA ALA A 196 -24.96 -24.19 -15.99
C ALA A 196 -23.84 -24.52 -14.99
N LEU A 197 -22.68 -23.83 -15.07
CA LEU A 197 -21.52 -24.09 -14.20
C LEU A 197 -21.77 -23.75 -12.73
N TYR A 198 -22.58 -22.72 -12.46
CA TYR A 198 -22.92 -22.26 -11.12
C TYR A 198 -24.35 -22.65 -10.68
N ASP A 199 -25.04 -23.51 -11.45
CA ASP A 199 -26.44 -23.91 -11.18
C ASP A 199 -27.32 -22.70 -10.81
N LEU A 200 -27.21 -21.64 -11.62
CA LEU A 200 -27.78 -20.36 -11.25
C LEU A 200 -29.31 -20.41 -11.25
N SER A 201 -29.92 -19.96 -10.16
CA SER A 201 -31.37 -19.88 -10.01
C SER A 201 -31.85 -18.43 -10.12
N ARG A 202 -33.17 -18.25 -10.26
CA ARG A 202 -33.81 -16.94 -10.04
C ARG A 202 -34.27 -16.75 -8.59
N ASP A 203 -34.23 -17.83 -7.82
CA ASP A 203 -34.68 -17.86 -6.45
C ASP A 203 -33.64 -17.23 -5.53
N LYS A 204 -34.07 -16.25 -4.74
CA LYS A 204 -33.25 -15.61 -3.70
C LYS A 204 -33.27 -16.47 -2.44
N SER A 205 -32.21 -16.38 -1.65
CA SER A 205 -32.15 -17.02 -0.33
C SER A 205 -33.35 -16.62 0.52
N GLN A 206 -34.00 -17.63 1.06
CA GLN A 206 -35.08 -17.50 2.04
C GLN A 206 -34.58 -17.71 3.48
N GLU A 207 -33.37 -18.26 3.67
CA GLU A 207 -32.92 -18.62 5.02
C GLU A 207 -31.73 -17.82 5.54
N SER A 208 -31.02 -17.08 4.69
CA SER A 208 -29.79 -16.37 5.10
C SER A 208 -30.05 -15.23 6.08
N LEU A 209 -29.11 -15.05 7.03
CA LEU A 209 -29.11 -13.92 7.95
C LEU A 209 -28.96 -12.56 7.26
N ALA A 210 -28.48 -12.52 6.01
CA ALA A 210 -28.32 -11.28 5.23
C ALA A 210 -29.65 -10.71 4.69
N ARG A 211 -30.76 -11.44 4.82
CA ARG A 211 -32.09 -11.01 4.36
C ARG A 211 -32.54 -9.74 5.09
N SER A 212 -32.82 -8.70 4.31
CA SER A 212 -33.15 -7.36 4.84
C SER A 212 -34.50 -7.25 5.54
N ASP A 213 -35.41 -8.20 5.32
CA ASP A 213 -36.77 -8.18 5.86
C ASP A 213 -36.91 -8.77 7.27
N HIS A 214 -35.85 -9.42 7.77
CA HIS A 214 -35.83 -9.95 9.13
C HIS A 214 -35.87 -8.84 10.19
N TRP A 215 -36.45 -9.18 11.34
CA TRP A 215 -36.69 -8.24 12.42
C TRP A 215 -35.40 -7.70 13.05
N TRP A 216 -34.31 -8.49 13.06
CA TRP A 216 -33.03 -8.11 13.66
C TRP A 216 -32.28 -7.00 12.92
N TRP A 217 -32.70 -6.65 11.70
CA TRP A 217 -32.14 -5.52 10.95
C TRP A 217 -32.98 -4.24 11.02
N ARG A 218 -34.14 -4.27 11.69
CA ARG A 218 -35.02 -3.11 11.81
C ARG A 218 -34.51 -2.17 12.90
N ASP A 219 -34.73 -0.88 12.73
CA ASP A 219 -34.46 0.14 13.78
C ASP A 219 -35.27 -0.09 15.05
N SER A 220 -36.44 -0.70 14.86
CA SER A 220 -37.32 -1.12 15.94
C SER A 220 -36.95 -2.47 16.52
N ALA A 221 -35.82 -3.10 16.14
CA ALA A 221 -35.33 -4.31 16.78
C ALA A 221 -35.13 -3.96 18.25
N PRO A 222 -36.07 -4.36 19.13
CA PRO A 222 -36.02 -3.92 20.50
C PRO A 222 -34.92 -4.79 21.06
N ASN A 223 -33.66 -4.32 21.07
CA ASN A 223 -32.54 -4.81 21.87
C ASN A 223 -31.10 -4.84 21.29
N ALA A 224 -30.82 -4.32 20.09
CA ALA A 224 -29.43 -4.28 19.61
C ALA A 224 -28.56 -3.24 20.35
N SER A 225 -27.27 -3.56 20.55
CA SER A 225 -26.30 -2.64 21.17
C SER A 225 -25.78 -1.54 20.23
N LEU A 226 -26.06 -1.66 18.92
CA LEU A 226 -25.68 -0.73 17.83
C LEU A 226 -26.78 -0.67 16.76
N PRO A 227 -26.84 0.36 15.89
CA PRO A 227 -27.88 0.51 14.86
C PRO A 227 -27.85 -0.64 13.83
N PRO A 228 -28.82 -1.57 13.82
CA PRO A 228 -28.74 -2.76 12.98
C PRO A 228 -28.87 -2.47 11.47
N HIS A 229 -29.66 -1.48 11.09
CA HIS A 229 -29.88 -1.13 9.69
C HIS A 229 -28.60 -0.63 9.00
N GLU A 230 -27.76 0.15 9.69
CA GLU A 230 -26.51 0.68 9.14
C GLU A 230 -25.52 -0.44 8.86
N LEU A 231 -25.44 -1.43 9.75
CA LEU A 231 -24.60 -2.61 9.57
C LEU A 231 -25.08 -3.48 8.40
N LEU A 232 -26.40 -3.69 8.28
CA LEU A 232 -26.97 -4.37 7.10
C LEU A 232 -26.66 -3.63 5.80
N GLN A 233 -26.74 -2.29 5.80
CA GLN A 233 -26.41 -1.48 4.63
C GLN A 233 -24.93 -1.67 4.24
N ARG A 234 -24.02 -1.73 5.21
CA ARG A 234 -22.60 -2.02 4.98
C ARG A 234 -22.40 -3.43 4.40
N VAL A 235 -23.04 -4.45 4.97
CA VAL A 235 -22.99 -5.83 4.45
C VAL A 235 -23.53 -5.89 3.01
N SER A 236 -24.66 -5.24 2.75
CA SER A 236 -25.28 -5.15 1.42
C SER A 236 -24.38 -4.42 0.42
N GLY A 237 -23.69 -3.37 0.85
CA GLY A 237 -22.69 -2.64 0.07
C GLY A 237 -21.49 -3.51 -0.28
N LEU A 238 -20.97 -4.29 0.66
CA LEU A 238 -19.87 -5.24 0.42
C LEU A 238 -20.27 -6.32 -0.59
N LEU A 239 -21.47 -6.92 -0.42
CA LEU A 239 -22.01 -7.90 -1.35
C LEU A 239 -22.13 -7.32 -2.77
N SER A 240 -22.69 -6.13 -2.88
CA SER A 240 -22.86 -5.44 -4.18
C SER A 240 -21.51 -5.12 -4.83
N CYS A 241 -20.54 -4.65 -4.04
CA CYS A 241 -19.20 -4.31 -4.50
C CYS A 241 -18.46 -5.54 -5.05
N HIS A 242 -18.42 -6.64 -4.29
CA HIS A 242 -17.63 -7.81 -4.68
C HIS A 242 -18.28 -8.64 -5.80
N PHE A 243 -19.60 -8.57 -5.97
CA PHE A 243 -20.30 -9.21 -7.10
C PHE A 243 -20.43 -8.30 -8.33
N ALA A 244 -19.98 -7.04 -8.27
CA ALA A 244 -20.05 -6.11 -9.39
C ALA A 244 -19.32 -6.65 -10.63
N GLY A 245 -20.01 -6.66 -11.77
CA GLY A 245 -19.45 -7.15 -13.04
C GLY A 245 -19.52 -8.67 -13.26
N LEU A 246 -19.98 -9.46 -12.27
CA LEU A 246 -20.36 -10.86 -12.52
C LEU A 246 -21.70 -10.92 -13.27
N PRO A 247 -21.94 -11.94 -14.10
CA PRO A 247 -23.21 -12.11 -14.81
C PRO A 247 -24.35 -12.61 -13.89
N PHE A 248 -24.09 -12.75 -12.59
CA PHE A 248 -25.03 -13.21 -11.56
C PHE A 248 -24.77 -12.53 -10.22
N GLY A 249 -25.79 -12.51 -9.36
CA GLY A 249 -25.72 -11.96 -8.00
C GLY A 249 -25.51 -13.02 -6.92
N PRO A 250 -25.30 -12.60 -5.65
CA PRO A 250 -25.06 -13.50 -4.53
C PRO A 250 -26.31 -14.27 -4.06
N GLY A 251 -27.52 -13.84 -4.47
CA GLY A 251 -28.77 -14.42 -3.97
C GLY A 251 -29.16 -13.97 -2.55
N LEU A 252 -28.46 -12.96 -1.99
CA LEU A 252 -28.58 -12.48 -0.61
C LEU A 252 -29.21 -11.08 -0.47
N GLY A 253 -30.05 -10.64 -1.43
CA GLY A 253 -30.60 -9.28 -1.44
C GLY A 253 -31.46 -8.92 -2.66
N ALA A 254 -31.75 -7.62 -2.84
CA ALA A 254 -32.77 -7.10 -3.75
C ALA A 254 -32.36 -6.89 -5.23
N SER A 255 -31.46 -7.72 -5.79
CA SER A 255 -31.12 -7.63 -7.22
C SER A 255 -32.06 -8.46 -8.08
N ASP A 256 -32.43 -7.99 -9.27
CA ASP A 256 -33.16 -8.77 -10.28
C ASP A 256 -32.16 -9.51 -11.18
N GLY A 257 -32.31 -10.83 -11.37
CA GLY A 257 -31.41 -11.59 -12.26
C GLY A 257 -31.26 -13.07 -11.89
N LEU A 258 -30.16 -13.67 -12.36
CA LEU A 258 -29.70 -14.99 -11.94
C LEU A 258 -28.80 -14.87 -10.70
N HIS A 259 -28.84 -15.86 -9.83
CA HIS A 259 -28.18 -15.88 -8.52
C HIS A 259 -27.53 -17.22 -8.25
N LEU A 260 -26.53 -17.22 -7.36
CA LEU A 260 -26.08 -18.45 -6.72
C LEU A 260 -27.28 -19.08 -5.97
N PRO A 261 -27.46 -20.40 -6.04
CA PRO A 261 -28.52 -21.10 -5.30
C PRO A 261 -28.11 -21.20 -3.82
N TYR A 262 -28.10 -20.05 -3.11
CA TYR A 262 -27.47 -19.90 -1.80
C TYR A 262 -28.05 -20.85 -0.76
N ASP A 263 -29.37 -21.05 -0.71
CA ASP A 263 -29.97 -21.96 0.28
C ASP A 263 -29.61 -23.42 0.01
N LYS A 264 -29.49 -23.83 -1.26
CA LYS A 264 -29.06 -25.18 -1.64
C LYS A 264 -27.59 -25.43 -1.27
N LEU A 265 -26.76 -24.39 -1.33
CA LEU A 265 -25.32 -24.48 -1.10
C LEU A 265 -24.96 -24.27 0.37
N ALA A 266 -25.45 -23.21 1.00
CA ALA A 266 -25.07 -22.87 2.35
C ALA A 266 -25.98 -23.50 3.41
N LEU A 267 -27.19 -23.98 3.05
CA LEU A 267 -28.25 -24.42 3.98
C LEU A 267 -28.28 -23.61 5.30
N PRO A 268 -28.58 -22.30 5.23
CA PRO A 268 -28.29 -21.37 6.32
C PRO A 268 -28.89 -21.78 7.67
N MET A 269 -30.14 -22.25 7.70
CA MET A 269 -30.74 -22.77 8.95
C MET A 269 -30.00 -23.99 9.48
N HIS A 270 -29.67 -24.95 8.61
CA HIS A 270 -28.96 -26.15 9.00
C HIS A 270 -27.55 -25.82 9.53
N THR A 271 -26.80 -24.96 8.85
CA THR A 271 -25.47 -24.51 9.25
C THR A 271 -25.48 -23.86 10.62
N ARG A 272 -26.39 -22.92 10.85
CA ARG A 272 -26.49 -22.24 12.15
C ARG A 272 -26.91 -23.19 13.26
N THR A 273 -27.83 -24.11 13.02
CA THR A 273 -28.29 -25.03 14.07
C THR A 273 -27.22 -26.05 14.46
N HIS A 274 -26.43 -26.55 13.50
CA HIS A 274 -25.47 -27.65 13.76
C HIS A 274 -24.07 -27.17 14.13
N CYS A 275 -23.65 -25.96 13.71
CA CYS A 275 -22.39 -25.35 14.14
C CYS A 275 -22.38 -24.93 15.63
N THR A 276 -23.50 -25.09 16.33
CA THR A 276 -23.73 -24.59 17.70
C THR A 276 -24.34 -25.64 18.62
N GLN A 277 -24.41 -26.90 18.17
CA GLN A 277 -24.98 -27.97 18.99
C GLN A 277 -24.08 -28.21 20.19
N ASP A 278 -24.62 -27.85 21.36
CA ASP A 278 -24.04 -28.10 22.67
C ASP A 278 -25.05 -28.90 23.51
N GLU A 279 -24.58 -29.91 24.23
CA GLU A 279 -25.37 -30.65 25.22
C GLU A 279 -25.56 -29.84 26.52
N ASP A 280 -24.75 -28.79 26.78
CA ASP A 280 -24.79 -27.97 28.02
C ASP A 280 -24.45 -26.47 27.76
N ASP A 281 -25.26 -25.82 26.92
CA ASP A 281 -25.07 -24.47 26.36
C ASP A 281 -24.99 -23.33 27.43
N GLU A 282 -25.46 -23.57 28.66
CA GLU A 282 -25.47 -22.57 29.76
C GLU A 282 -24.17 -22.56 30.58
N ALA A 283 -23.39 -23.64 30.57
CA ALA A 283 -22.19 -23.77 31.38
C ALA A 283 -20.93 -23.13 30.75
N PHE A 284 -20.91 -22.92 29.42
CA PHE A 284 -19.69 -22.59 28.66
C PHE A 284 -19.87 -21.49 27.60
N VAL A 285 -20.30 -20.31 28.04
CA VAL A 285 -20.82 -19.26 27.15
C VAL A 285 -19.79 -18.66 26.16
N GLU A 286 -18.49 -18.66 26.49
CA GLU A 286 -17.42 -18.18 25.58
C GLU A 286 -16.80 -19.24 24.66
N ASP A 287 -17.07 -20.54 24.87
CA ASP A 287 -16.64 -21.63 23.97
C ASP A 287 -17.17 -21.40 22.54
N HIS A 288 -18.29 -20.68 22.43
CA HIS A 288 -18.95 -20.36 21.18
C HIS A 288 -18.12 -19.45 20.25
N PHE A 289 -17.50 -18.38 20.77
CA PHE A 289 -16.67 -17.47 19.98
C PHE A 289 -15.40 -18.17 19.49
N PHE A 290 -14.75 -18.91 20.39
CA PHE A 290 -13.56 -19.68 20.07
C PHE A 290 -13.83 -20.73 18.99
N ALA A 291 -14.91 -21.52 19.15
CA ALA A 291 -15.31 -22.54 18.19
C ALA A 291 -15.65 -21.93 16.83
N THR A 292 -16.38 -20.81 16.81
CA THR A 292 -16.78 -20.12 15.57
C THR A 292 -15.57 -19.63 14.75
N VAL A 293 -14.56 -19.03 15.41
CA VAL A 293 -13.30 -18.62 14.75
C VAL A 293 -12.56 -19.83 14.16
N HIS A 294 -12.56 -20.96 14.87
CA HIS A 294 -11.94 -22.18 14.33
C HIS A 294 -12.77 -22.80 13.20
N GLN A 295 -14.10 -22.80 13.27
CA GLN A 295 -14.96 -23.28 12.18
C GLN A 295 -14.75 -22.46 10.90
N ILE A 296 -14.64 -21.13 11.01
CA ILE A 296 -14.31 -20.26 9.87
C ILE A 296 -12.92 -20.61 9.32
N THR A 297 -11.94 -20.81 10.19
CA THR A 297 -10.59 -21.27 9.80
C THR A 297 -10.64 -22.59 9.02
N GLU A 298 -11.39 -23.58 9.52
CA GLU A 298 -11.54 -24.89 8.91
C GLU A 298 -12.24 -24.81 7.54
N ALA A 299 -13.28 -23.98 7.42
CA ALA A 299 -14.00 -23.76 6.17
C ALA A 299 -13.08 -23.18 5.09
N TRP A 300 -12.27 -22.18 5.43
CA TRP A 300 -11.30 -21.59 4.49
C TRP A 300 -10.11 -22.52 4.20
N CYS A 301 -9.69 -23.37 5.15
CA CYS A 301 -8.78 -24.46 4.86
C CYS A 301 -9.37 -25.45 3.84
N CYS A 302 -10.67 -25.77 3.96
CA CYS A 302 -11.39 -26.61 3.01
C CYS A 302 -11.45 -25.96 1.61
N VAL A 303 -11.72 -24.66 1.51
CA VAL A 303 -11.66 -23.91 0.24
C VAL A 303 -10.27 -24.00 -0.38
N MET A 304 -9.23 -23.73 0.40
CA MET A 304 -7.84 -23.80 -0.06
C MET A 304 -7.48 -25.19 -0.59
N GLU A 305 -7.79 -26.23 0.17
CA GLU A 305 -7.56 -27.64 -0.18
C GLU A 305 -8.15 -27.97 -1.56
N ARG A 306 -9.36 -27.49 -1.86
CA ARG A 306 -10.04 -27.74 -3.14
C ARG A 306 -9.45 -26.98 -4.31
N GLN A 307 -8.90 -25.80 -4.06
CA GLN A 307 -8.17 -25.05 -5.09
C GLN A 307 -6.89 -25.79 -5.48
N LEU A 308 -6.24 -26.42 -4.50
CA LEU A 308 -5.08 -27.27 -4.73
C LEU A 308 -5.48 -28.57 -5.46
N ASP A 309 -6.58 -29.23 -5.08
CA ASP A 309 -7.10 -30.41 -5.80
C ASP A 309 -7.36 -30.11 -7.28
N VAL A 310 -7.97 -28.97 -7.60
CA VAL A 310 -8.26 -28.59 -8.99
C VAL A 310 -7.02 -28.13 -9.75
N ALA A 311 -6.07 -27.48 -9.07
CA ALA A 311 -4.77 -27.17 -9.65
C ALA A 311 -4.01 -28.45 -10.05
N GLN A 312 -4.05 -29.47 -9.19
CA GLN A 312 -3.46 -30.78 -9.46
C GLN A 312 -4.20 -31.49 -10.61
N HIS A 313 -5.53 -31.48 -10.61
CA HIS A 313 -6.32 -32.05 -11.70
C HIS A 313 -6.03 -31.37 -13.06
N ASP A 314 -5.98 -30.03 -13.10
CA ASP A 314 -5.62 -29.25 -14.31
C ASP A 314 -4.20 -29.62 -14.80
N LEU A 315 -3.28 -29.90 -13.87
CA LEU A 315 -1.90 -30.30 -14.18
C LEU A 315 -1.83 -31.72 -14.74
N ASP A 316 -2.56 -32.66 -14.13
CA ASP A 316 -2.65 -34.06 -14.55
C ASP A 316 -3.25 -34.25 -15.95
N HIS A 317 -4.16 -33.34 -16.34
CA HIS A 317 -4.87 -33.40 -17.62
C HIS A 317 -4.29 -32.45 -18.69
N LEU A 318 -3.08 -31.94 -18.49
CA LEU A 318 -2.43 -31.05 -19.43
C LEU A 318 -2.17 -31.77 -20.77
N ASN A 319 -2.65 -31.22 -21.88
CA ASN A 319 -2.42 -31.79 -23.21
C ASN A 319 -1.05 -31.36 -23.73
N LEU A 320 -0.03 -32.19 -23.50
CA LEU A 320 1.35 -31.91 -23.90
C LEU A 320 1.56 -31.84 -25.44
N GLY A 321 0.60 -32.32 -26.23
CA GLY A 321 0.59 -32.19 -27.69
C GLY A 321 -0.16 -30.96 -28.22
N ALA A 322 -0.82 -30.17 -27.35
CA ALA A 322 -1.57 -28.99 -27.74
C ALA A 322 -0.67 -27.75 -28.01
N PRO A 323 -1.17 -26.73 -28.72
CA PRO A 323 -0.47 -25.47 -28.90
C PRO A 323 -0.08 -24.82 -27.56
N THR A 324 1.09 -24.16 -27.54
CA THR A 324 1.68 -23.53 -26.35
C THR A 324 0.72 -22.58 -25.63
N GLU A 325 -0.15 -21.87 -26.37
CA GLU A 325 -1.11 -20.90 -25.83
C GLU A 325 -2.19 -21.55 -24.95
N LEU A 326 -2.67 -22.75 -25.31
CA LEU A 326 -3.69 -23.46 -24.55
C LEU A 326 -3.13 -23.91 -23.20
N ASN A 327 -1.93 -24.50 -23.22
CA ASN A 327 -1.22 -24.89 -22.00
C ASN A 327 -0.82 -23.67 -21.17
N ALA A 328 -0.47 -22.54 -21.80
CA ALA A 328 -0.15 -21.30 -21.10
C ALA A 328 -1.32 -20.76 -20.27
N ALA A 329 -2.55 -20.81 -20.80
CA ALA A 329 -3.75 -20.39 -20.08
C ALA A 329 -4.03 -21.30 -18.86
N VAL A 330 -3.90 -22.62 -19.02
CA VAL A 330 -4.07 -23.60 -17.94
C VAL A 330 -3.02 -23.41 -16.85
N LEU A 331 -1.74 -23.29 -17.21
CA LEU A 331 -0.64 -23.07 -16.26
C LEU A 331 -0.78 -21.73 -15.51
N THR A 332 -1.27 -20.68 -16.18
CA THR A 332 -1.57 -19.40 -15.53
C THR A 332 -2.69 -19.54 -14.51
N ARG A 333 -3.74 -20.31 -14.83
CA ARG A 333 -4.85 -20.61 -13.91
C ARG A 333 -4.36 -21.40 -12.70
N ILE A 334 -3.53 -22.42 -12.90
CA ILE A 334 -2.87 -23.21 -11.84
C ILE A 334 -2.06 -22.28 -10.91
N ALA A 335 -1.20 -21.42 -11.48
CA ALA A 335 -0.40 -20.47 -10.70
C ALA A 335 -1.28 -19.50 -9.89
N ARG A 336 -2.41 -19.04 -10.45
CA ARG A 336 -3.39 -18.21 -9.72
C ARG A 336 -4.01 -18.95 -8.53
N ARG A 337 -4.30 -20.25 -8.65
CA ARG A 337 -4.82 -21.07 -7.52
C ARG A 337 -3.82 -21.19 -6.38
N TYR A 338 -2.52 -21.37 -6.68
CA TYR A 338 -1.47 -21.37 -5.64
C TYR A 338 -1.30 -19.99 -4.97
N ARG A 339 -1.37 -18.89 -5.73
CA ARG A 339 -1.36 -17.53 -5.14
C ARG A 339 -2.60 -17.27 -4.28
N PHE A 340 -3.75 -17.81 -4.68
CA PHE A 340 -4.96 -17.72 -3.89
C PHE A 340 -4.87 -18.50 -2.58
N ALA A 341 -4.24 -19.68 -2.58
CA ALA A 341 -3.93 -20.41 -1.34
C ALA A 341 -3.02 -19.57 -0.41
N CYS A 342 -2.04 -18.84 -0.95
CA CYS A 342 -1.24 -17.87 -0.19
C CYS A 342 -2.12 -16.77 0.44
N GLN A 343 -3.12 -16.25 -0.28
CA GLN A 343 -4.06 -15.26 0.27
C GLN A 343 -4.89 -15.83 1.44
N ILE A 344 -5.31 -17.10 1.37
CA ILE A 344 -6.02 -17.76 2.46
C ILE A 344 -5.13 -17.85 3.70
N TRP A 345 -3.87 -18.28 3.58
CA TRP A 345 -2.95 -18.33 4.72
C TRP A 345 -2.76 -16.97 5.40
N GLU A 346 -2.62 -15.90 4.64
CA GLU A 346 -2.51 -14.54 5.18
C GLU A 346 -3.83 -14.12 5.86
N TYR A 347 -4.99 -14.42 5.28
CA TYR A 347 -6.29 -14.20 5.94
C TYR A 347 -6.41 -14.96 7.27
N LEU A 348 -5.96 -16.22 7.32
CA LEU A 348 -6.04 -17.01 8.54
C LEU A 348 -5.26 -16.38 9.69
N ILE A 349 -4.15 -15.67 9.42
CA ILE A 349 -3.38 -14.92 10.44
C ILE A 349 -4.23 -13.83 11.08
N ASP A 350 -4.86 -13.01 10.25
CA ASP A 350 -5.71 -11.91 10.70
C ASP A 350 -6.95 -12.43 11.44
N HIS A 351 -7.54 -13.53 10.93
CA HIS A 351 -8.74 -14.13 11.49
C HIS A 351 -8.49 -14.73 12.88
N ILE A 352 -7.45 -15.57 13.06
CA ILE A 352 -7.14 -16.17 14.37
C ILE A 352 -6.71 -15.11 15.39
N SER A 353 -6.16 -13.98 14.94
CA SER A 353 -5.76 -12.89 15.83
C SER A 353 -6.94 -12.28 16.59
N MET A 354 -8.19 -12.46 16.14
CA MET A 354 -9.37 -12.07 16.91
C MET A 354 -9.45 -12.75 18.30
N LEU A 355 -8.81 -13.91 18.46
CA LEU A 355 -8.74 -14.62 19.74
C LEU A 355 -7.87 -13.90 20.77
N SER A 356 -7.10 -12.87 20.38
CA SER A 356 -6.41 -12.02 21.36
C SER A 356 -7.38 -11.20 22.22
N GLU A 357 -8.62 -11.05 21.76
CA GLU A 357 -9.68 -10.30 22.46
C GLU A 357 -10.58 -11.21 23.33
N MET A 358 -10.31 -12.51 23.41
CA MET A 358 -11.07 -13.49 24.20
C MET A 358 -10.83 -13.29 25.71
N ASP A 359 -11.79 -13.68 26.56
CA ASP A 359 -11.58 -13.68 28.00
C ASP A 359 -10.57 -14.76 28.42
N ALA A 360 -9.61 -14.38 29.25
CA ALA A 360 -8.58 -15.28 29.76
C ALA A 360 -9.13 -16.31 30.75
N ALA A 361 -10.17 -15.97 31.53
CA ALA A 361 -10.75 -16.91 32.50
C ALA A 361 -11.59 -17.99 31.80
N ASP A 362 -12.36 -17.61 30.78
CA ASP A 362 -13.10 -18.56 29.95
C ASP A 362 -12.15 -19.41 29.09
N TYR A 363 -11.08 -18.84 28.56
CA TYR A 363 -10.03 -19.60 27.87
C TYR A 363 -9.38 -20.68 28.75
N LEU A 364 -9.13 -20.37 30.03
CA LEU A 364 -8.56 -21.34 30.97
C LEU A 364 -9.53 -22.50 31.24
N THR A 365 -10.82 -22.18 31.38
CA THR A 365 -11.91 -23.15 31.54
C THR A 365 -12.02 -24.05 30.32
N LEU A 366 -12.05 -23.47 29.11
CA LEU A 366 -12.02 -24.19 27.85
C LEU A 366 -10.84 -25.16 27.80
N LYS A 367 -9.62 -24.67 28.10
CA LYS A 367 -8.41 -25.50 28.08
C LYS A 367 -8.47 -26.72 29.00
N LEU A 368 -9.14 -26.62 30.15
CA LEU A 368 -9.34 -27.75 31.06
C LEU A 368 -10.25 -28.83 30.43
N HIS A 369 -11.35 -28.42 29.79
CA HIS A 369 -12.23 -29.33 29.04
C HIS A 369 -11.54 -29.98 27.85
N LEU A 370 -10.58 -29.29 27.24
CA LEU A 370 -9.77 -29.80 26.14
C LEU A 370 -8.61 -30.69 26.58
N HIS A 371 -8.59 -31.13 27.84
CA HIS A 371 -7.50 -31.90 28.43
C HIS A 371 -6.11 -31.26 28.20
N GLY A 372 -6.05 -29.93 28.17
CA GLY A 372 -4.84 -29.14 27.96
C GLY A 372 -4.49 -28.84 26.50
N ALA A 373 -5.35 -29.15 25.53
CA ALA A 373 -5.16 -28.71 24.15
C ALA A 373 -5.44 -27.19 24.00
N SER A 374 -4.69 -26.56 23.10
CA SER A 374 -4.53 -25.10 23.00
C SER A 374 -5.11 -24.50 21.72
N GLY A 375 -6.09 -25.15 21.08
CA GLY A 375 -6.62 -24.76 19.76
C GLY A 375 -5.88 -25.36 18.55
N GLY A 376 -4.70 -25.96 18.76
CA GLY A 376 -3.94 -26.69 17.72
C GLY A 376 -4.61 -27.97 17.19
N GLN A 377 -5.86 -28.22 17.58
CA GLN A 377 -6.66 -29.38 17.20
C GLN A 377 -7.42 -29.21 15.88
N SER A 378 -7.15 -28.14 15.12
CA SER A 378 -7.70 -27.97 13.77
C SER A 378 -7.45 -29.19 12.87
N VAL A 379 -8.52 -29.84 12.41
CA VAL A 379 -8.46 -31.12 11.70
C VAL A 379 -8.07 -30.90 10.26
N ARG A 380 -8.72 -29.97 9.53
CA ARG A 380 -8.36 -29.64 8.16
C ARG A 380 -6.97 -29.05 8.07
N LEU A 381 -6.56 -28.20 9.01
CA LEU A 381 -5.20 -27.64 8.98
C LEU A 381 -4.12 -28.74 9.12
N ARG A 382 -4.33 -29.73 10.00
CA ARG A 382 -3.43 -30.89 10.12
C ARG A 382 -3.46 -31.78 8.87
N GLN A 383 -4.65 -32.02 8.33
CA GLN A 383 -4.82 -32.82 7.12
C GLN A 383 -4.21 -32.13 5.92
N LEU A 384 -4.41 -30.84 5.76
CA LEU A 384 -3.78 -30.02 4.74
C LEU A 384 -2.27 -30.11 4.86
N GLY A 385 -1.69 -30.08 6.05
CA GLY A 385 -0.25 -30.33 6.24
C GLY A 385 0.21 -31.69 5.68
N ARG A 386 -0.60 -32.74 5.76
CA ARG A 386 -0.31 -34.07 5.18
C ARG A 386 -0.68 -34.19 3.70
N ARG A 387 -1.75 -33.52 3.25
CA ARG A 387 -2.27 -33.60 1.88
C ARG A 387 -1.56 -32.65 0.93
N ILE A 388 -1.15 -31.46 1.38
CA ILE A 388 -0.41 -30.50 0.56
C ILE A 388 0.87 -31.13 0.01
N ALA A 389 1.47 -32.06 0.75
CA ALA A 389 2.58 -32.89 0.31
C ALA A 389 2.27 -33.73 -0.94
N HIS A 390 1.00 -34.15 -1.09
CA HIS A 390 0.50 -34.95 -2.21
C HIS A 390 -0.20 -34.12 -3.31
N LEU A 391 -0.56 -32.86 -3.02
CA LEU A 391 -1.23 -31.91 -3.95
C LEU A 391 -0.25 -30.91 -4.60
N MET A 392 0.99 -30.96 -4.15
CA MET A 392 2.15 -30.31 -4.73
C MET A 392 2.90 -31.38 -5.50
N PRO A 393 3.53 -31.06 -6.65
CA PRO A 393 3.81 -32.08 -7.65
C PRO A 393 4.66 -33.25 -7.13
N LEU A 394 4.04 -34.41 -6.97
CA LEU A 394 4.62 -35.73 -7.24
C LEU A 394 4.21 -36.11 -8.66
N THR A 395 5.20 -36.34 -9.53
CA THR A 395 5.13 -36.60 -10.98
C THR A 395 3.73 -36.47 -11.61
N PRO A 396 3.42 -35.31 -12.24
CA PRO A 396 2.17 -35.13 -12.97
C PRO A 396 1.87 -36.32 -13.89
N SER A 397 0.66 -36.86 -13.82
CA SER A 397 0.28 -38.03 -14.62
C SER A 397 0.32 -37.74 -16.13
N CYS A 398 0.24 -36.46 -16.55
CA CYS A 398 0.47 -36.05 -17.92
C CYS A 398 1.88 -36.43 -18.43
N LEU A 399 2.84 -36.70 -17.54
CA LEU A 399 4.19 -37.15 -17.88
C LEU A 399 4.33 -38.69 -17.93
N ALA A 400 3.26 -39.45 -17.67
CA ALA A 400 3.31 -40.90 -17.70
C ALA A 400 3.78 -41.41 -19.07
N GLY A 401 4.85 -42.21 -19.09
CA GLY A 401 5.45 -42.75 -20.31
C GLY A 401 6.34 -41.78 -21.09
N ILE A 402 6.52 -40.54 -20.61
CA ILE A 402 7.44 -39.55 -21.19
C ILE A 402 8.71 -39.54 -20.34
N ALA A 403 9.81 -40.03 -20.93
CA ALA A 403 11.10 -40.04 -20.24
C ALA A 403 11.70 -38.63 -20.20
N PRO A 404 12.32 -38.23 -19.08
CA PRO A 404 13.07 -36.98 -19.03
C PRO A 404 14.22 -37.02 -20.05
N ARG A 405 14.49 -35.87 -20.69
CA ARG A 405 15.66 -35.73 -21.57
C ARG A 405 16.95 -35.84 -20.76
N SER A 406 18.03 -36.29 -21.41
CA SER A 406 19.37 -36.33 -20.82
C SER A 406 19.93 -34.94 -20.46
N THR A 407 19.36 -33.88 -21.06
CA THR A 407 19.70 -32.48 -20.77
C THR A 407 18.41 -31.68 -20.61
N VAL A 408 18.31 -30.91 -19.53
CA VAL A 408 17.14 -30.10 -19.21
C VAL A 408 17.15 -28.82 -20.05
N ASP A 409 16.11 -28.61 -20.83
CA ASP A 409 15.85 -27.40 -21.60
C ASP A 409 14.84 -26.52 -20.85
N PRO A 410 15.27 -25.35 -20.32
CA PRO A 410 14.41 -24.49 -19.51
C PRO A 410 13.25 -23.86 -20.30
N THR A 411 13.24 -23.96 -21.63
CA THR A 411 12.15 -23.46 -22.48
C THR A 411 11.08 -24.51 -22.77
N SER A 412 11.37 -25.78 -22.48
CA SER A 412 10.44 -26.88 -22.68
C SER A 412 9.48 -27.03 -21.51
N LEU A 413 8.18 -27.02 -21.83
CA LEU A 413 7.11 -27.33 -20.87
C LEU A 413 7.31 -28.71 -20.22
N VAL A 414 7.64 -29.74 -21.03
CA VAL A 414 7.82 -31.12 -20.54
C VAL A 414 8.97 -31.21 -19.55
N ASP A 415 10.11 -30.59 -19.87
CA ASP A 415 11.28 -30.59 -18.99
C ASP A 415 10.99 -29.83 -17.70
N MET A 416 10.32 -28.68 -17.79
CA MET A 416 9.93 -27.88 -16.63
C MET A 416 8.89 -28.59 -15.75
N LEU A 417 8.03 -29.42 -16.31
CA LEU A 417 7.12 -30.29 -15.54
C LEU A 417 7.87 -31.43 -14.83
N HIS A 418 8.91 -31.99 -15.45
CA HIS A 418 9.79 -32.95 -14.77
C HIS A 418 10.56 -32.27 -13.63
N VAL A 419 11.01 -31.01 -13.78
CA VAL A 419 11.62 -30.23 -12.69
C VAL A 419 10.64 -30.02 -11.55
N LEU A 420 9.40 -29.64 -11.87
CA LEU A 420 8.32 -29.50 -10.87
C LEU A 420 8.05 -30.83 -10.16
N GLY A 421 8.03 -31.95 -10.86
CA GLY A 421 7.82 -33.29 -10.29
C GLY A 421 8.93 -33.79 -9.37
N GLN A 422 10.09 -33.12 -9.35
CA GLN A 422 11.17 -33.38 -8.40
C GLN A 422 10.99 -32.59 -7.09
N VAL A 423 10.00 -31.70 -6.99
CA VAL A 423 9.69 -30.92 -5.77
C VAL A 423 9.09 -31.84 -4.72
N LYS A 424 9.73 -31.97 -3.56
CA LYS A 424 9.27 -32.83 -2.46
C LYS A 424 8.81 -31.99 -1.28
N SER A 425 7.87 -32.52 -0.49
CA SER A 425 7.36 -31.87 0.72
C SER A 425 8.13 -32.21 1.99
N GLU A 426 8.93 -33.28 1.95
CA GLU A 426 9.68 -33.81 3.09
C GLU A 426 11.09 -34.23 2.66
N LYS A 427 12.04 -34.19 3.60
CA LYS A 427 13.41 -34.65 3.41
C LYS A 427 13.43 -36.20 3.35
N PRO A 428 14.12 -36.83 2.38
CA PRO A 428 14.34 -38.28 2.40
C PRO A 428 15.04 -38.71 3.70
N GLU A 429 14.67 -39.87 4.26
CA GLU A 429 15.27 -40.40 5.49
C GLU A 429 16.78 -40.68 5.34
N ASP A 430 17.28 -40.83 4.11
CA ASP A 430 18.70 -40.96 3.78
C ASP A 430 19.32 -39.62 3.32
N GLU A 431 20.21 -39.05 4.14
CA GLU A 431 20.90 -37.77 3.90
C GLU A 431 21.93 -37.79 2.75
N THR A 432 22.07 -38.90 2.04
CA THR A 432 23.17 -39.13 1.07
C THR A 432 22.82 -38.83 -0.39
N GLU A 433 21.54 -38.66 -0.75
CA GLU A 433 21.18 -38.22 -2.10
C GLU A 433 21.36 -36.70 -2.26
N THR A 434 22.35 -36.31 -3.06
CA THR A 434 22.43 -34.93 -3.55
C THR A 434 21.25 -34.71 -4.52
N PRO A 435 20.29 -33.81 -4.25
CA PRO A 435 18.99 -33.89 -4.94
C PRO A 435 19.11 -33.46 -6.40
N GLU A 436 18.67 -34.34 -7.30
CA GLU A 436 18.52 -34.11 -8.75
C GLU A 436 17.84 -32.75 -9.07
N LEU A 437 16.93 -32.31 -8.20
CA LEU A 437 16.26 -31.00 -8.25
C LEU A 437 17.23 -29.81 -8.12
N VAL A 438 18.18 -29.87 -7.17
CA VAL A 438 19.15 -28.78 -6.96
C VAL A 438 20.07 -28.69 -8.16
N ALA A 439 20.59 -29.83 -8.64
CA ALA A 439 21.42 -29.87 -9.84
C ALA A 439 20.67 -29.32 -11.07
N THR A 440 19.38 -29.64 -11.19
CA THR A 440 18.52 -29.16 -12.28
C THR A 440 18.25 -27.66 -12.20
N ILE A 441 17.90 -27.13 -11.01
CA ILE A 441 17.71 -25.69 -10.80
C ILE A 441 19.04 -24.92 -11.00
N GLN A 442 20.17 -25.47 -10.54
CA GLN A 442 21.51 -24.92 -10.80
C GLN A 442 21.80 -24.86 -12.30
N ALA A 443 21.50 -25.93 -13.04
CA ALA A 443 21.65 -25.98 -14.49
C ALA A 443 20.76 -24.95 -15.19
N MET A 444 19.52 -24.74 -14.74
CA MET A 444 18.63 -23.69 -15.24
C MET A 444 19.21 -22.29 -15.01
N PHE A 445 19.69 -21.99 -13.80
CA PHE A 445 20.36 -20.71 -13.52
C PHE A 445 21.65 -20.53 -14.35
N ALA A 446 22.40 -21.62 -14.60
CA ALA A 446 23.62 -21.62 -15.40
C ALA A 446 23.34 -21.44 -16.90
N ALA A 447 22.20 -21.91 -17.40
CA ALA A 447 21.82 -21.83 -18.81
C ALA A 447 21.53 -20.40 -19.30
N ARG A 448 21.44 -19.40 -18.41
CA ARG A 448 21.22 -17.95 -18.69
C ARG A 448 20.05 -17.67 -19.66
N THR A 449 19.12 -18.59 -19.75
CA THR A 449 17.89 -18.49 -20.54
C THR A 449 16.74 -18.32 -19.57
N SER A 450 15.85 -17.37 -19.83
CA SER A 450 14.63 -17.25 -19.02
C SER A 450 13.86 -18.56 -19.20
N PRO A 451 13.54 -19.30 -18.12
CA PRO A 451 12.63 -20.42 -18.24
C PRO A 451 11.34 -19.96 -18.89
N GLY A 452 10.66 -20.85 -19.62
CA GLY A 452 9.34 -20.58 -20.18
C GLY A 452 8.45 -19.93 -19.11
N ALA A 453 7.98 -18.72 -19.39
CA ALA A 453 7.41 -17.80 -18.39
C ALA A 453 6.19 -18.36 -17.63
N GLN A 454 5.61 -19.48 -18.07
CA GLN A 454 4.41 -20.08 -17.52
C GLN A 454 4.67 -21.10 -16.40
N CYS A 455 5.66 -22.00 -16.55
CA CYS A 455 5.98 -22.98 -15.49
C CYS A 455 6.68 -22.32 -14.29
N ILE A 456 7.51 -21.31 -14.54
CA ILE A 456 8.19 -20.57 -13.47
C ILE A 456 7.20 -19.81 -12.58
N GLN A 457 6.05 -19.39 -13.12
CA GLN A 457 5.00 -18.76 -12.32
C GLN A 457 4.39 -19.71 -11.28
N ILE A 458 4.34 -21.01 -11.58
CA ILE A 458 3.88 -22.03 -10.62
C ILE A 458 4.93 -22.20 -9.53
N VAL A 459 6.21 -22.37 -9.88
CA VAL A 459 7.33 -22.44 -8.91
C VAL A 459 7.33 -21.21 -7.98
N GLN A 460 7.15 -20.01 -8.54
CA GLN A 460 7.08 -18.78 -7.75
C GLN A 460 5.85 -18.73 -6.85
N ALA A 461 4.68 -19.17 -7.33
CA ALA A 461 3.47 -19.22 -6.53
C ALA A 461 3.59 -20.24 -5.38
N ILE A 462 4.25 -21.38 -5.61
CA ILE A 462 4.59 -22.37 -4.58
C ILE A 462 5.51 -21.73 -3.53
N GLN A 463 6.54 -21.01 -3.97
CA GLN A 463 7.44 -20.31 -3.07
C GLN A 463 6.71 -19.24 -2.24
N MET A 464 5.76 -18.52 -2.83
CA MET A 464 4.92 -17.56 -2.09
C MET A 464 4.08 -18.28 -1.03
N LEU A 465 3.50 -19.43 -1.38
CA LEU A 465 2.71 -20.25 -0.47
C LEU A 465 3.55 -20.74 0.72
N GLU A 466 4.76 -21.26 0.49
CA GLU A 466 5.71 -21.66 1.54
C GLU A 466 5.97 -20.52 2.53
N ASN A 467 6.17 -19.30 2.00
CA ASN A 467 6.41 -18.11 2.82
C ASN A 467 5.18 -17.70 3.63
N ALA A 468 3.97 -17.79 3.06
CA ALA A 468 2.74 -17.50 3.78
C ALA A 468 2.49 -18.49 4.93
N VAL A 469 2.79 -19.78 4.73
CA VAL A 469 2.70 -20.79 5.81
C VAL A 469 3.68 -20.48 6.95
N ARG A 470 4.92 -20.04 6.65
CA ARG A 470 5.89 -19.60 7.68
C ARG A 470 5.34 -18.42 8.48
N ARG A 471 4.80 -17.42 7.80
CA ARG A 471 4.20 -16.25 8.46
C ARG A 471 3.03 -16.65 9.34
N PHE A 472 2.21 -17.60 8.89
CA PHE A 472 1.13 -18.12 9.71
C PHE A 472 1.62 -18.72 11.03
N TYR A 473 2.59 -19.63 10.98
CA TYR A 473 3.11 -20.24 12.20
C TYR A 473 3.84 -19.25 13.11
N PHE A 474 4.51 -18.24 12.53
CA PHE A 474 5.11 -17.15 13.29
C PHE A 474 4.05 -16.29 14.00
N GLY A 475 3.03 -15.84 13.27
CA GLY A 475 1.91 -15.06 13.81
C GLY A 475 1.11 -15.84 14.86
N HIS A 476 0.86 -17.12 14.62
CA HIS A 476 0.19 -18.00 15.57
C HIS A 476 1.04 -18.21 16.83
N GLN A 477 2.37 -18.40 16.70
CA GLN A 477 3.24 -18.44 17.87
C GLN A 477 3.16 -17.15 18.68
N HIS A 478 3.15 -16.00 18.00
CA HIS A 478 3.00 -14.70 18.65
C HIS A 478 1.68 -14.59 19.42
N LEU A 479 0.55 -14.94 18.80
CA LEU A 479 -0.75 -15.01 19.46
C LEU A 479 -0.72 -15.96 20.67
N ALA A 480 -0.15 -17.15 20.52
CA ALA A 480 -0.04 -18.13 21.59
C ALA A 480 0.78 -17.58 22.76
N ILE A 481 1.86 -16.84 22.51
CA ILE A 481 2.65 -16.15 23.55
C ILE A 481 1.82 -15.06 24.24
N MET A 482 1.03 -14.29 23.50
CA MET A 482 0.17 -13.25 24.08
C MET A 482 -0.91 -13.83 25.00
N VAL A 483 -1.54 -14.92 24.58
CA VAL A 483 -2.67 -15.54 25.32
C VAL A 483 -2.18 -16.44 26.46
N LEU A 484 -1.09 -17.20 26.27
CA LEU A 484 -0.54 -18.09 27.29
C LEU A 484 0.48 -17.42 28.22
N GLY A 485 0.97 -16.25 27.85
CA GLY A 485 2.05 -15.53 28.53
C GLY A 485 3.44 -16.03 28.14
N ALA A 486 4.41 -15.11 28.07
CA ALA A 486 5.80 -15.43 27.73
C ALA A 486 6.52 -16.31 28.78
N GLY A 487 5.97 -16.40 30.00
CA GLY A 487 6.47 -17.25 31.09
C GLY A 487 5.83 -18.65 31.15
N ALA A 488 5.07 -19.05 30.12
CA ALA A 488 4.43 -20.35 30.02
C ALA A 488 5.41 -21.51 30.26
N ALA A 489 5.05 -22.46 31.13
CA ALA A 489 5.88 -23.60 31.51
C ALA A 489 5.17 -24.94 31.23
N GLY A 490 5.93 -26.04 31.14
CA GLY A 490 5.37 -27.38 30.96
C GLY A 490 4.71 -27.57 29.60
N THR A 491 3.45 -28.03 29.55
CA THR A 491 2.74 -28.33 28.29
C THR A 491 2.45 -27.09 27.45
N GLN A 492 2.41 -25.89 28.06
CA GLN A 492 2.25 -24.62 27.35
C GLN A 492 3.50 -24.24 26.56
N GLU A 493 4.67 -24.38 27.19
CA GLU A 493 5.97 -24.15 26.54
C GLU A 493 6.15 -25.10 25.35
N LEU A 494 5.73 -26.37 25.49
CA LEU A 494 5.75 -27.34 24.39
C LEU A 494 4.88 -26.88 23.21
N THR A 495 3.69 -26.34 23.47
CA THR A 495 2.81 -25.79 22.42
C THR A 495 3.49 -24.65 21.66
N VAL A 496 4.06 -23.68 22.39
CA VAL A 496 4.75 -22.52 21.80
C VAL A 496 5.97 -22.97 20.99
N LYS A 497 6.75 -23.92 21.50
CA LYS A 497 7.90 -24.51 20.78
C LYS A 497 7.48 -25.32 19.56
N MET A 498 6.32 -25.97 19.56
CA MET A 498 5.79 -26.67 18.39
C MET A 498 5.40 -25.69 17.28
N LEU A 499 4.84 -24.53 17.61
CA LEU A 499 4.56 -23.45 16.66
C LEU A 499 5.87 -22.80 16.15
N GLU A 500 6.86 -22.65 17.04
CA GLU A 500 8.20 -22.16 16.69
C GLU A 500 8.89 -23.04 15.66
N ARG A 501 8.90 -24.36 15.89
CA ARG A 501 9.37 -25.35 14.91
C ARG A 501 8.60 -25.23 13.60
N GLY A 502 7.32 -24.87 13.68
CA GLY A 502 6.49 -24.50 12.55
C GLY A 502 7.23 -23.62 11.57
N TRP A 503 7.70 -22.43 11.95
CA TRP A 503 8.36 -21.47 11.03
C TRP A 503 9.89 -21.53 10.99
N LYS A 504 10.56 -22.07 12.01
CA LYS A 504 12.03 -22.17 12.07
C LYS A 504 12.60 -23.36 11.30
N ASP A 505 11.90 -24.49 11.27
CA ASP A 505 12.41 -25.71 10.65
C ASP A 505 12.14 -25.72 9.15
N ALA A 506 13.18 -25.48 8.34
CA ALA A 506 13.06 -25.48 6.89
C ALA A 506 12.65 -26.85 6.32
N ASN A 507 12.89 -27.95 7.04
CA ASN A 507 12.53 -29.30 6.61
C ASN A 507 11.02 -29.57 6.61
N ARG A 508 10.22 -28.64 7.15
CA ARG A 508 8.76 -28.72 7.22
C ARG A 508 8.06 -28.07 6.02
N TYR A 509 8.83 -27.49 5.11
CA TYR A 509 8.35 -26.73 3.97
C TYR A 509 8.70 -27.43 2.67
N LEU A 510 7.95 -27.09 1.62
CA LEU A 510 8.12 -27.68 0.30
C LEU A 510 9.52 -27.34 -0.26
N SER A 511 9.99 -28.11 -1.25
CA SER A 511 11.41 -28.11 -1.61
C SER A 511 11.89 -26.89 -2.40
N CYS A 512 11.07 -25.84 -2.64
CA CYS A 512 11.58 -24.63 -3.32
C CYS A 512 12.49 -23.82 -2.40
N GLU A 513 12.07 -23.56 -1.15
CA GLU A 513 12.97 -22.98 -0.14
C GLU A 513 14.11 -23.96 0.25
N HIS A 514 13.85 -25.27 0.33
CA HIS A 514 14.92 -26.23 0.59
C HIS A 514 15.98 -26.25 -0.51
N ALA A 515 15.57 -26.21 -1.78
CA ALA A 515 16.49 -26.10 -2.90
C ALA A 515 17.28 -24.79 -2.84
N LYS A 516 16.70 -23.68 -2.38
CA LYS A 516 17.43 -22.42 -2.15
C LYS A 516 18.44 -22.51 -1.01
N GLU A 517 18.09 -23.16 0.07
CA GLU A 517 18.99 -23.39 1.20
C GLU A 517 20.15 -24.32 0.81
N GLN A 518 19.87 -25.39 0.06
CA GLN A 518 20.88 -26.28 -0.49
C GLN A 518 21.73 -25.61 -1.59
N LEU A 519 21.13 -24.76 -2.43
CA LEU A 519 21.85 -23.90 -3.38
C LEU A 519 22.81 -22.98 -2.64
N SER A 520 22.34 -22.31 -1.60
CA SER A 520 23.16 -21.45 -0.74
C SER A 520 24.28 -22.25 -0.09
N SER A 521 23.98 -23.45 0.42
CA SER A 521 24.96 -24.33 1.07
C SER A 521 25.98 -24.91 0.07
N SER A 522 25.57 -25.23 -1.16
CA SER A 522 26.41 -25.75 -2.24
C SER A 522 27.28 -24.64 -2.84
N LEU A 523 26.73 -23.43 -3.00
CA LEU A 523 27.51 -22.22 -3.31
C LEU A 523 28.56 -22.01 -2.22
N ASP A 524 28.17 -22.05 -0.95
CA ASP A 524 29.09 -21.91 0.17
C ASP A 524 30.16 -23.02 0.17
N ALA A 525 29.79 -24.28 -0.03
CA ALA A 525 30.71 -25.41 -0.09
C ALA A 525 31.67 -25.34 -1.29
N SER A 526 31.19 -24.93 -2.46
CA SER A 526 32.01 -24.74 -3.67
C SER A 526 33.03 -23.62 -3.45
N GLN A 527 32.62 -22.53 -2.81
CA GLN A 527 33.50 -21.43 -2.44
C GLN A 527 34.53 -21.89 -1.38
N LEU A 528 34.12 -22.71 -0.41
CA LEU A 528 35.02 -23.31 0.60
C LEU A 528 36.00 -24.34 0.02
N ALA A 529 35.64 -25.03 -1.05
CA ALA A 529 36.52 -25.95 -1.76
C ALA A 529 37.61 -25.21 -2.55
N VAL A 530 37.33 -23.99 -3.02
CA VAL A 530 38.32 -23.10 -3.64
C VAL A 530 39.30 -22.58 -2.59
N ASP A 531 38.79 -22.11 -1.44
CA ASP A 531 39.61 -21.69 -0.31
C ASP A 531 38.85 -21.81 1.02
N LYS A 532 39.40 -22.60 1.95
CA LYS A 532 38.83 -22.80 3.29
C LYS A 532 38.72 -21.50 4.09
N SER A 533 39.50 -20.46 3.76
CA SER A 533 39.46 -19.14 4.40
C SER A 533 38.10 -18.42 4.21
N PHE A 534 37.31 -18.86 3.24
CA PHE A 534 36.02 -18.24 2.89
C PHE A 534 34.93 -18.49 3.94
N LYS A 535 35.08 -19.44 4.89
CA LYS A 535 34.02 -19.75 5.88
C LYS A 535 33.62 -18.52 6.69
N GLY A 536 32.34 -18.14 6.61
CA GLY A 536 31.78 -16.94 7.24
C GLY A 536 32.29 -15.61 6.64
N ARG A 537 33.02 -15.66 5.52
CA ARG A 537 33.70 -14.52 4.87
C ARG A 537 33.58 -14.50 3.34
N ILE A 538 32.80 -15.41 2.73
CA ILE A 538 32.67 -15.59 1.26
C ILE A 538 32.49 -14.27 0.52
N ILE A 539 31.51 -13.46 0.91
CA ILE A 539 31.21 -12.16 0.25
C ILE A 539 32.42 -11.22 0.30
N ARG A 540 33.13 -11.18 1.43
CA ARG A 540 34.30 -10.32 1.62
C ARG A 540 35.43 -10.77 0.69
N THR A 541 35.74 -12.06 0.65
CA THR A 541 36.88 -12.56 -0.12
C THR A 541 36.61 -12.58 -1.63
N LEU A 542 35.39 -12.91 -2.06
CA LEU A 542 34.98 -12.79 -3.47
C LEU A 542 34.98 -11.35 -3.96
N SER A 543 34.60 -10.39 -3.10
CA SER A 543 34.68 -8.96 -3.41
C SER A 543 36.13 -8.49 -3.57
N GLU A 544 37.06 -8.99 -2.76
CA GLU A 544 38.48 -8.69 -2.89
C GLU A 544 39.05 -9.23 -4.22
N GLY A 545 38.78 -10.50 -4.56
CA GLY A 545 39.19 -11.07 -5.84
C GLY A 545 38.52 -10.43 -7.07
N ALA A 546 37.26 -9.99 -6.97
CA ALA A 546 36.57 -9.25 -8.03
C ALA A 546 37.19 -7.86 -8.26
N ARG A 547 37.59 -7.16 -7.18
CA ARG A 547 38.30 -5.87 -7.27
C ARG A 547 39.67 -6.01 -7.95
N GLU A 548 40.36 -7.12 -7.74
CA GLU A 548 41.64 -7.42 -8.41
C GLU A 548 41.44 -7.71 -9.91
N ARG A 549 40.48 -8.56 -10.28
CA ARG A 549 40.13 -8.81 -11.69
C ARG A 549 39.66 -7.54 -12.41
N HIS A 550 38.87 -6.71 -11.74
CA HIS A 550 38.41 -5.42 -12.28
C HIS A 550 39.57 -4.44 -12.50
N ARG A 551 40.55 -4.40 -11.59
CA ARG A 551 41.81 -3.65 -11.78
C ARG A 551 42.59 -4.14 -13.00
N ALA A 552 42.68 -5.45 -13.22
CA ALA A 552 43.35 -6.02 -14.38
C ALA A 552 42.60 -5.77 -15.71
N LEU A 553 41.26 -5.78 -15.70
CA LEU A 553 40.42 -5.51 -16.87
C LEU A 553 40.45 -4.03 -17.31
N LYS A 554 40.54 -3.08 -16.35
CA LYS A 554 40.72 -1.65 -16.64
C LYS A 554 42.01 -1.32 -17.39
N GLN A 555 42.99 -2.22 -17.40
CA GLN A 555 44.24 -2.03 -18.12
C GLN A 555 44.19 -2.47 -19.60
N ARG A 556 43.09 -3.10 -20.07
CA ARG A 556 42.94 -3.52 -21.48
C ARG A 556 42.22 -2.45 -22.32
N VAL A 557 42.88 -2.02 -23.40
CA VAL A 557 42.54 -0.90 -24.31
C VAL A 557 41.20 -1.05 -25.06
N GLN A 558 40.55 -2.21 -25.03
CA GLN A 558 39.34 -2.49 -25.83
C GLN A 558 38.00 -1.98 -25.24
N TRP A 559 37.96 -1.55 -23.96
CA TRP A 559 36.70 -1.14 -23.31
C TRP A 559 36.08 0.15 -23.86
N GLN A 560 36.86 1.00 -24.55
CA GLN A 560 36.37 2.29 -25.05
C GLN A 560 35.51 2.19 -26.32
N GLN A 561 35.50 1.05 -27.04
CA GLN A 561 34.73 0.91 -28.28
C GLN A 561 33.28 0.42 -28.08
N MET A 562 32.95 -0.18 -26.94
CA MET A 562 31.58 -0.71 -26.67
C MET A 562 30.60 0.33 -26.10
N LEU A 563 31.05 1.55 -25.82
CA LEU A 563 30.24 2.63 -25.22
C LEU A 563 29.72 3.66 -26.25
N CYS A 564 29.78 3.36 -27.55
CA CYS A 564 29.24 4.26 -28.57
C CYS A 564 27.69 4.21 -28.54
N PRO A 565 26.98 5.32 -28.22
CA PRO A 565 25.53 5.34 -28.04
C PRO A 565 24.82 5.52 -29.39
N ARG A 566 25.06 4.60 -30.33
CA ARG A 566 24.34 4.54 -31.61
C ARG A 566 24.01 3.10 -31.95
N SER A 567 22.95 2.55 -31.37
CA SER A 567 22.16 1.53 -32.08
C SER A 567 20.68 1.56 -31.70
N ALA A 568 19.90 1.77 -32.77
CA ALA A 568 18.51 1.44 -33.06
C ALA A 568 17.53 1.14 -31.90
N MET A 569 16.67 2.12 -31.59
CA MET A 569 15.20 1.96 -31.57
C MET A 569 14.55 3.35 -31.70
N ALA A 570 14.77 4.00 -32.84
CA ALA A 570 13.92 5.09 -33.30
C ALA A 570 12.87 4.45 -34.21
N ILE A 571 11.62 4.36 -33.75
CA ILE A 571 10.48 4.19 -34.64
C ILE A 571 10.15 5.59 -35.13
N GLU A 572 10.50 5.87 -36.39
CA GLU A 572 10.05 7.06 -37.11
C GLU A 572 8.54 6.96 -37.33
N VAL A 573 7.79 7.93 -36.79
CA VAL A 573 6.42 8.20 -37.25
C VAL A 573 6.52 9.31 -38.29
N PRO A 574 5.96 9.13 -39.51
CA PRO A 574 6.11 10.11 -40.58
C PRO A 574 5.45 11.44 -40.22
N SER A 575 6.22 12.52 -40.33
CA SER A 575 5.74 13.88 -40.27
C SER A 575 5.10 14.28 -41.60
N THR A 576 3.79 14.52 -41.61
CA THR A 576 3.13 15.24 -42.70
C THR A 576 2.28 16.39 -42.16
N LEU A 577 2.89 17.57 -42.26
CA LEU A 577 2.29 18.87 -42.59
C LEU A 577 1.00 19.32 -41.87
N CYS A 578 1.25 20.18 -40.88
CA CYS A 578 0.67 21.52 -40.69
C CYS A 578 -0.42 21.93 -41.71
N ASN A 579 -1.64 22.11 -41.21
CA ASN A 579 -2.52 23.20 -41.63
C ASN A 579 -3.22 23.77 -40.39
N LEU A 580 -3.03 25.07 -40.21
CA LEU A 580 -3.59 25.88 -39.13
C LEU A 580 -5.11 25.93 -39.25
N VAL A 581 -5.80 25.25 -38.33
CA VAL A 581 -7.19 25.52 -37.97
C VAL A 581 -7.21 26.00 -36.52
N ALA A 582 -7.95 27.07 -36.28
CA ALA A 582 -7.95 27.83 -35.05
C ALA A 582 -8.45 27.04 -33.82
N VAL A 583 -7.60 27.04 -32.78
CA VAL A 583 -7.91 27.17 -31.34
C VAL A 583 -9.04 26.30 -30.77
N GLU A 584 -8.82 24.98 -30.70
CA GLU A 584 -9.42 24.12 -29.65
C GLU A 584 -8.41 23.20 -28.96
N THR A 585 -7.19 23.04 -29.50
CA THR A 585 -6.19 22.08 -28.98
C THR A 585 -4.94 22.77 -28.43
N SER A 586 -4.47 22.36 -27.25
CA SER A 586 -3.19 22.79 -26.66
C SER A 586 -2.04 22.00 -27.27
N PRO A 587 -0.90 22.64 -27.64
CA PRO A 587 0.27 21.91 -28.10
C PRO A 587 0.96 21.12 -26.98
N PHE A 588 0.62 21.38 -25.71
CA PHE A 588 1.23 20.73 -24.54
C PHE A 588 0.38 19.60 -23.98
N ARG A 589 -0.95 19.77 -23.92
CA ARG A 589 -1.88 18.85 -23.25
C ARG A 589 -1.73 17.38 -23.63
N PRO A 590 -1.47 17.00 -24.90
CA PRO A 590 -1.26 15.59 -25.27
C PRO A 590 -0.15 14.88 -24.48
N TYR A 591 0.83 15.63 -23.97
CA TYR A 591 1.97 15.11 -23.21
C TYR A 591 1.73 15.04 -21.69
N PHE A 592 0.49 15.31 -21.27
CA PHE A 592 0.02 15.14 -19.90
C PHE A 592 -1.10 14.09 -19.85
N ALA A 593 -1.30 13.29 -20.90
CA ALA A 593 -2.43 12.39 -21.02
C ALA A 593 -2.49 11.36 -19.89
N ARG A 594 -1.34 10.78 -19.49
CA ARG A 594 -1.29 9.85 -18.35
C ARG A 594 -1.58 10.58 -17.05
N SER A 595 -0.97 11.73 -16.82
CA SER A 595 -1.17 12.50 -15.59
C SER A 595 -2.60 13.00 -15.43
N LEU A 596 -3.25 13.41 -16.52
CA LEU A 596 -4.65 13.81 -16.56
C LEU A 596 -5.61 12.63 -16.41
N ALA A 597 -5.29 11.46 -16.95
CA ALA A 597 -6.12 10.25 -16.80
C ALA A 597 -6.18 9.73 -15.36
N LEU A 598 -5.24 10.14 -14.49
CA LEU A 598 -5.25 9.84 -13.06
C LEU A 598 -6.07 10.84 -12.23
N GLN A 599 -6.47 11.97 -12.80
CA GLN A 599 -7.34 12.94 -12.15
C GLN A 599 -8.81 12.58 -12.39
N ASP A 600 -9.71 13.02 -11.51
CA ASP A 600 -11.14 12.96 -11.78
C ASP A 600 -11.44 13.77 -13.06
N PRO A 601 -12.06 13.19 -14.10
CA PRO A 601 -12.40 13.91 -15.32
C PRO A 601 -13.39 15.08 -15.08
N GLN A 602 -14.07 15.11 -13.94
CA GLN A 602 -14.91 16.21 -13.47
C GLN A 602 -14.15 17.26 -12.66
N ALA A 603 -12.82 17.15 -12.52
CA ALA A 603 -12.01 18.11 -11.79
C ALA A 603 -11.04 18.88 -12.71
N LEU A 604 -10.92 20.18 -12.49
CA LEU A 604 -9.93 21.06 -13.11
C LEU A 604 -9.07 21.70 -12.03
N HIS A 605 -7.75 21.57 -12.14
CA HIS A 605 -6.81 22.00 -11.12
C HIS A 605 -6.17 23.34 -11.44
N PHE A 606 -6.75 24.42 -10.90
CA PHE A 606 -6.19 25.77 -10.94
C PHE A 606 -5.32 26.09 -9.71
N SER A 607 -4.61 25.07 -9.20
CA SER A 607 -3.76 25.16 -8.00
C SER A 607 -2.28 24.81 -8.30
N THR A 608 -1.81 25.11 -9.52
CA THR A 608 -0.47 24.74 -10.02
C THR A 608 0.70 25.35 -9.22
N TYR A 609 0.45 26.43 -8.48
CA TYR A 609 1.37 27.06 -7.52
C TYR A 609 1.61 26.23 -6.25
N GLY A 610 0.86 25.15 -6.04
CA GLY A 610 1.04 24.20 -4.94
C GLY A 610 1.92 23.05 -5.36
N MET A 611 1.46 22.27 -6.35
CA MET A 611 2.17 21.18 -6.99
C MET A 611 1.82 21.21 -8.48
N GLY A 612 2.83 21.25 -9.34
CA GLY A 612 2.61 21.22 -10.78
C GLY A 612 2.24 19.82 -11.25
N LEU A 613 1.34 19.72 -12.22
CA LEU A 613 1.07 18.45 -12.89
C LEU A 613 2.30 18.07 -13.73
N ALA A 614 2.87 16.90 -13.49
CA ALA A 614 4.05 16.47 -14.24
C ALA A 614 3.69 15.98 -15.65
N PRO A 615 4.51 16.23 -16.67
CA PRO A 615 4.33 15.63 -18.00
C PRO A 615 4.58 14.12 -17.95
N ASP A 616 4.08 13.38 -18.94
CA ASP A 616 4.10 11.91 -18.98
C ASP A 616 5.53 11.32 -18.92
N VAL A 617 6.54 12.05 -19.39
CA VAL A 617 7.97 11.68 -19.30
C VAL A 617 8.45 11.50 -17.85
N ALA A 618 7.81 12.16 -16.88
CA ALA A 618 8.15 12.03 -15.47
C ALA A 618 7.98 10.59 -14.95
N PHE A 619 6.94 9.88 -15.40
CA PHE A 619 6.71 8.49 -15.01
C PHE A 619 7.84 7.57 -15.50
N GLU A 620 8.29 7.77 -16.74
CA GLU A 620 9.40 7.02 -17.33
C GLU A 620 10.71 7.28 -16.59
N SER A 621 10.95 8.54 -16.20
CA SER A 621 12.09 8.92 -15.38
C SER A 621 12.12 8.21 -14.03
N VAL A 622 10.98 8.16 -13.32
CA VAL A 622 10.87 7.47 -12.03
C VAL A 622 11.15 5.98 -12.17
N ALA A 623 10.55 5.32 -13.16
CA ALA A 623 10.76 3.89 -13.40
C ALA A 623 12.22 3.58 -13.80
N ALA A 624 12.84 4.41 -14.64
CA ALA A 624 14.24 4.26 -15.05
C ALA A 624 15.20 4.49 -13.88
N THR A 625 14.90 5.48 -13.03
CA THR A 625 15.68 5.78 -11.82
C THR A 625 15.58 4.66 -10.80
N HIS A 626 14.39 4.10 -10.60
CA HIS A 626 14.21 2.93 -9.73
C HIS A 626 15.08 1.76 -10.19
N ARG A 627 15.05 1.46 -11.50
CA ARG A 627 15.87 0.40 -12.09
C ARG A 627 17.35 0.64 -11.89
N LEU A 628 17.84 1.86 -12.13
CA LEU A 628 19.25 2.23 -11.92
C LEU A 628 19.67 1.99 -10.46
N LEU A 629 18.91 2.52 -9.51
CA LEU A 629 19.25 2.41 -8.09
C LEU A 629 19.21 0.94 -7.62
N ALA A 630 18.21 0.18 -8.04
CA ALA A 630 18.09 -1.24 -7.69
C ALA A 630 19.19 -2.10 -8.33
N SER A 631 19.62 -1.79 -9.56
CA SER A 631 20.68 -2.55 -10.25
C SER A 631 22.09 -2.19 -9.81
N SER A 632 22.29 -0.97 -9.32
CA SER A 632 23.63 -0.40 -9.11
C SER A 632 23.92 -0.01 -7.67
N LEU A 633 22.96 -0.03 -6.74
CA LEU A 633 23.16 0.25 -5.32
C LEU A 633 24.15 1.41 -5.07
N ASN A 634 25.28 1.15 -4.40
CA ASN A 634 26.29 2.17 -4.11
C ASN A 634 27.09 2.59 -5.36
N GLU A 635 27.23 1.73 -6.36
CA GLU A 635 27.86 2.05 -7.63
C GLU A 635 27.07 3.09 -8.44
N SER A 636 25.82 3.40 -8.04
CA SER A 636 25.05 4.50 -8.64
C SER A 636 25.66 5.89 -8.38
N TRP A 637 26.54 6.06 -7.37
CA TRP A 637 27.12 7.35 -7.02
C TRP A 637 27.88 8.02 -8.17
N ASP A 638 28.62 7.25 -8.96
CA ASP A 638 29.34 7.78 -10.14
C ASP A 638 28.36 8.34 -11.18
N HIS A 639 27.18 7.73 -11.30
CA HIS A 639 26.14 8.22 -12.21
C HIS A 639 25.46 9.47 -11.65
N VAL A 640 25.05 9.41 -10.38
CA VAL A 640 24.31 10.48 -9.73
C VAL A 640 25.18 11.74 -9.60
N PHE A 641 26.37 11.64 -9.00
CA PHE A 641 27.25 12.79 -8.79
C PHE A 641 28.07 13.16 -10.02
N GLY A 642 28.44 12.19 -10.87
CA GLY A 642 29.22 12.44 -12.07
C GLY A 642 28.41 12.94 -13.26
N ARG A 643 27.10 12.68 -13.31
CA ARG A 643 26.23 13.07 -14.43
C ARG A 643 24.96 13.78 -13.99
N ASP A 644 24.14 13.20 -13.12
CA ASP A 644 22.80 13.73 -12.87
C ASP A 644 22.82 15.05 -12.09
N VAL A 645 23.64 15.17 -11.05
CA VAL A 645 23.81 16.39 -10.26
C VAL A 645 24.38 17.54 -11.11
N PRO A 646 25.46 17.36 -11.89
CA PRO A 646 25.94 18.40 -12.79
C PRO A 646 24.90 18.84 -13.84
N THR A 647 24.14 17.89 -14.40
CA THR A 647 23.08 18.17 -15.37
C THR A 647 21.97 19.00 -14.73
N ALA A 648 21.51 18.59 -13.55
CA ALA A 648 20.48 19.29 -12.80
C ALA A 648 20.94 20.70 -12.42
N ALA A 649 22.19 20.84 -11.97
CA ALA A 649 22.81 22.10 -11.64
C ALA A 649 22.87 23.05 -12.85
N ALA A 650 23.18 22.53 -14.03
CA ALA A 650 23.18 23.33 -15.26
C ALA A 650 21.80 23.89 -15.59
N TYR A 651 20.75 23.06 -15.51
CA TYR A 651 19.37 23.52 -15.72
C TYR A 651 18.93 24.54 -14.67
N ILE A 652 19.26 24.35 -13.39
CA ILE A 652 18.97 25.34 -12.35
C ILE A 652 19.66 26.67 -12.67
N LYS A 653 20.95 26.67 -13.03
CA LYS A 653 21.67 27.90 -13.41
C LYS A 653 21.03 28.60 -14.61
N GLN A 654 20.58 27.84 -15.59
CA GLN A 654 19.85 28.36 -16.75
C GLN A 654 18.53 29.04 -16.32
N SER A 655 17.72 28.39 -15.48
CA SER A 655 16.45 28.97 -15.00
C SER A 655 16.66 30.19 -14.10
N LEU A 656 17.81 30.31 -13.43
CA LEU A 656 18.19 31.48 -12.63
C LEU A 656 18.83 32.61 -13.45
N GLY A 657 19.13 32.37 -14.73
CA GLY A 657 19.79 33.34 -15.61
C GLY A 657 21.24 33.65 -15.22
N VAL A 658 21.95 32.70 -14.59
CA VAL A 658 23.35 32.89 -14.16
C VAL A 658 24.34 32.13 -15.04
N ALA A 659 25.54 32.68 -15.19
CA ALA A 659 26.63 32.02 -15.91
C ALA A 659 27.06 30.72 -15.21
N SER A 660 27.42 29.70 -15.98
CA SER A 660 27.70 28.34 -15.49
C SER A 660 28.83 28.28 -14.45
N HIS A 661 29.83 29.16 -14.55
CA HIS A 661 30.98 29.20 -13.63
C HIS A 661 30.78 30.13 -12.42
N ALA A 662 29.70 30.92 -12.38
CA ALA A 662 29.53 31.96 -11.36
C ALA A 662 28.96 31.40 -10.04
N TYR A 663 28.25 30.27 -10.11
CA TYR A 663 27.50 29.69 -8.98
C TYR A 663 27.76 28.19 -8.83
N HIS A 664 27.75 27.70 -7.58
CA HIS A 664 27.60 26.29 -7.23
C HIS A 664 26.14 25.98 -6.89
N ILE A 665 25.72 24.73 -7.10
CA ILE A 665 24.36 24.25 -6.80
C ILE A 665 24.45 23.02 -5.91
N ASN A 666 23.84 23.10 -4.73
CA ASN A 666 23.63 21.96 -3.85
C ASN A 666 22.17 21.55 -3.86
N PHE A 667 21.92 20.24 -3.76
CA PHE A 667 20.58 19.65 -3.80
C PHE A 667 20.22 19.02 -2.46
N GLY A 668 18.93 19.03 -2.13
CA GLY A 668 18.38 18.61 -0.85
C GLY A 668 16.93 18.19 -1.00
N SER A 669 16.24 17.93 0.10
CA SER A 669 14.84 17.45 0.06
C SER A 669 13.84 18.59 -0.15
N ASN A 670 14.16 19.80 0.33
CA ASN A 670 13.32 21.00 0.21
C ASN A 670 14.17 22.27 0.39
N CYS A 671 13.59 23.46 0.17
CA CYS A 671 14.29 24.73 0.35
C CYS A 671 14.54 25.09 1.83
N HIS A 672 13.69 24.60 2.75
CA HIS A 672 13.77 24.93 4.17
C HIS A 672 15.05 24.42 4.84
N GLU A 673 15.50 23.22 4.46
CA GLU A 673 16.78 22.70 4.97
C GLU A 673 17.97 23.59 4.57
N PHE A 674 17.93 24.23 3.39
CA PHE A 674 18.98 25.15 2.96
C PHE A 674 18.90 26.50 3.66
N LEU A 675 17.70 27.00 3.96
CA LEU A 675 17.53 28.14 4.84
C LEU A 675 18.26 27.88 6.17
N LEU A 676 18.01 26.75 6.81
CA LEU A 676 18.66 26.40 8.08
C LEU A 676 20.18 26.26 7.97
N ARG A 677 20.70 25.72 6.87
CA ARG A 677 22.16 25.64 6.64
C ARG A 677 22.79 27.01 6.48
N LEU A 678 22.17 27.91 5.71
CA LEU A 678 22.65 29.29 5.56
C LEU A 678 22.65 30.03 6.90
N LEU A 679 21.56 29.94 7.67
CA LEU A 679 21.45 30.59 8.98
C LEU A 679 22.49 30.03 9.98
N SER A 680 22.86 28.76 9.86
CA SER A 680 23.88 28.14 10.70
C SER A 680 25.31 28.66 10.48
N CYS A 681 25.53 29.47 9.44
CA CYS A 681 26.79 30.19 9.25
C CYS A 681 26.94 31.39 10.21
N HIS A 682 25.84 31.86 10.82
CA HIS A 682 25.89 32.96 11.77
C HIS A 682 26.62 32.55 13.06
N PRO A 683 27.51 33.38 13.63
CA PRO A 683 28.25 33.04 14.83
C PRO A 683 27.33 32.68 16.01
N GLN A 684 27.59 31.53 16.63
CA GLN A 684 26.86 31.11 17.83
C GLN A 684 26.98 32.14 18.95
N GLY A 685 25.88 32.36 19.69
CA GLY A 685 25.83 33.29 20.81
C GLY A 685 25.64 34.77 20.43
N LYS A 686 25.56 35.11 19.14
CA LYS A 686 25.17 36.45 18.68
C LYS A 686 23.74 36.45 18.19
N ALA A 687 23.00 37.53 18.50
CA ALA A 687 21.66 37.70 17.96
C ALA A 687 21.71 37.80 16.43
N LEU A 688 20.84 37.05 15.75
CA LEU A 688 20.68 37.11 14.28
C LEU A 688 19.74 38.25 13.93
N ARG A 689 20.21 39.25 13.16
CA ARG A 689 19.35 40.36 12.70
C ARG A 689 18.92 40.11 11.25
N VAL A 690 17.62 40.01 11.02
CA VAL A 690 17.03 39.68 9.73
C VAL A 690 16.16 40.83 9.24
N LEU A 691 16.35 41.23 7.99
CA LEU A 691 15.44 42.12 7.27
C LEU A 691 14.63 41.28 6.28
N THR A 692 13.32 41.46 6.25
CA THR A 692 12.45 40.71 5.35
C THR A 692 11.13 41.44 5.10
N SER A 693 10.16 40.82 4.42
CA SER A 693 8.81 41.36 4.28
C SER A 693 7.85 40.85 5.36
N ASP A 694 6.69 41.48 5.46
CA ASP A 694 5.54 40.98 6.23
C ASP A 694 4.73 39.88 5.50
N ALA A 695 5.22 39.38 4.36
CA ALA A 695 4.46 38.53 3.43
C ALA A 695 5.17 37.23 3.04
N GLU A 696 6.31 36.90 3.68
CA GLU A 696 7.09 35.70 3.40
C GLU A 696 6.30 34.40 3.60
N PHE A 697 6.81 33.31 3.01
CA PHE A 697 6.17 32.01 3.14
C PHE A 697 6.19 31.50 4.58
N LEU A 698 5.11 30.81 4.98
CA LEU A 698 4.87 30.35 6.34
C LEU A 698 6.05 29.57 6.95
N SER A 699 6.79 28.80 6.16
CA SER A 699 7.96 28.06 6.65
C SER A 699 9.05 28.98 7.20
N PHE A 700 9.32 30.10 6.52
CA PHE A 700 10.27 31.09 6.97
C PHE A 700 9.77 31.82 8.22
N THR A 701 8.53 32.33 8.22
CA THR A 701 7.94 33.03 9.37
C THR A 701 7.97 32.16 10.63
N ARG A 702 7.49 30.92 10.53
CA ARG A 702 7.52 29.96 11.64
C ARG A 702 8.92 29.68 12.14
N GLN A 703 9.90 29.66 11.24
CA GLN A 703 11.29 29.40 11.62
C GLN A 703 11.92 30.58 12.32
N MET A 704 11.63 31.81 11.88
CA MET A 704 12.05 33.01 12.59
C MET A 704 11.46 33.01 14.00
N ASP A 705 10.15 32.84 14.13
CA ASP A 705 9.46 32.79 15.43
C ASP A 705 10.04 31.75 16.40
N ALA A 706 10.57 30.65 15.88
CA ALA A 706 11.12 29.54 16.66
C ALA A 706 12.62 29.67 17.00
N LEU A 707 13.38 30.55 16.34
CA LEU A 707 14.82 30.66 16.58
C LEU A 707 15.11 31.35 17.91
N PRO A 708 16.03 30.84 18.74
CA PRO A 708 16.48 31.55 19.92
C PRO A 708 17.37 32.75 19.52
N HIS A 709 17.21 33.88 20.22
CA HIS A 709 18.07 35.07 20.06
C HIS A 709 18.15 35.61 18.62
N HIS A 710 17.06 36.18 18.12
CA HIS A 710 17.00 36.84 16.81
C HIS A 710 16.22 38.16 16.89
N ASP A 711 16.37 39.01 15.88
CA ASP A 711 15.60 40.25 15.67
C ASP A 711 15.18 40.30 14.20
N VAL A 712 13.88 40.40 13.93
CA VAL A 712 13.34 40.49 12.56
C VAL A 712 12.70 41.85 12.36
N GLU A 713 13.22 42.62 11.42
CA GLU A 713 12.55 43.80 10.89
C GLU A 713 11.80 43.44 9.61
N THR A 714 10.50 43.75 9.56
CA THR A 714 9.65 43.53 8.40
C THR A 714 9.35 44.84 7.68
N ILE A 715 9.53 44.83 6.37
CA ILE A 715 9.08 45.90 5.47
C ILE A 715 7.73 45.48 4.89
N ALA A 716 6.72 46.31 5.06
CA ALA A 716 5.40 46.06 4.47
C ALA A 716 5.54 45.84 2.96
N LEU A 717 4.99 44.73 2.44
CA LEU A 717 5.04 44.40 1.01
C LEU A 717 4.26 45.43 0.19
N LEU A 718 3.17 45.97 0.75
CA LEU A 718 2.35 47.01 0.14
C LEU A 718 2.82 48.43 0.54
N PRO A 719 2.79 49.41 -0.38
CA PRO A 719 2.52 49.29 -1.82
C PRO A 719 3.65 48.56 -2.57
N PHE A 720 3.29 47.74 -3.57
CA PHE A 720 4.21 46.87 -4.31
C PHE A 720 5.25 47.65 -5.10
N GLU A 721 4.84 48.74 -5.74
CA GLU A 721 5.62 49.56 -6.66
C GLU A 721 6.85 50.17 -5.98
N THR A 722 6.75 50.40 -4.67
CA THR A 722 7.80 51.03 -3.86
C THR A 722 8.48 50.04 -2.90
N TYR A 723 8.05 48.78 -2.88
CA TYR A 723 8.59 47.76 -1.97
C TYR A 723 10.08 47.55 -2.16
N GLY A 724 10.54 47.34 -3.40
CA GLY A 724 11.96 47.13 -3.70
C GLY A 724 12.84 48.28 -3.21
N ALA A 725 12.39 49.52 -3.42
CA ALA A 725 13.09 50.72 -2.95
C ALA A 725 13.13 50.83 -1.42
N ARG A 726 12.01 50.56 -0.73
CA ARG A 726 11.96 50.55 0.74
C ARG A 726 12.88 49.47 1.32
N LEU A 727 12.86 48.29 0.74
CA LEU A 727 13.70 47.18 1.17
C LEU A 727 15.20 47.50 0.98
N ALA A 728 15.57 48.06 -0.18
CA ALA A 728 16.95 48.47 -0.44
C ALA A 728 17.41 49.59 0.53
N ALA A 729 16.55 50.56 0.81
CA ALA A 729 16.84 51.64 1.77
C ALA A 729 17.07 51.09 3.19
N ALA A 730 16.26 50.13 3.63
CA ALA A 730 16.47 49.46 4.91
C ALA A 730 17.76 48.64 4.92
N ALA A 731 18.04 47.87 3.86
CA ALA A 731 19.27 47.08 3.73
C ALA A 731 20.54 47.96 3.79
N ALA A 732 20.48 49.16 3.21
CA ALA A 732 21.59 50.14 3.20
C ALA A 732 22.02 50.62 4.59
N THR A 733 21.19 50.45 5.63
CA THR A 733 21.58 50.76 7.02
C THR A 733 22.73 49.87 7.53
N GLY A 734 22.99 48.73 6.88
CA GLY A 734 24.11 47.82 7.17
C GLY A 734 23.98 47.06 8.50
N LYS A 735 22.86 47.19 9.22
CA LYS A 735 22.67 46.58 10.54
C LYS A 735 22.22 45.13 10.50
N TYR A 736 21.81 44.60 9.35
CA TYR A 736 21.29 43.23 9.22
C TYR A 736 22.41 42.23 8.89
N ASP A 737 22.25 41.02 9.40
CA ASP A 737 23.11 39.90 9.09
C ASP A 737 22.58 39.12 7.87
N VAL A 738 21.25 39.05 7.74
CA VAL A 738 20.53 38.41 6.63
C VAL A 738 19.43 39.34 6.09
N VAL A 739 19.31 39.44 4.78
CA VAL A 739 18.11 39.94 4.09
C VAL A 739 17.46 38.75 3.40
N TYR A 740 16.20 38.44 3.73
CA TYR A 740 15.46 37.32 3.12
C TYR A 740 14.28 37.82 2.31
N VAL A 741 14.17 37.37 1.06
CA VAL A 741 13.18 37.88 0.09
C VAL A 741 12.65 36.74 -0.76
N SER A 742 11.33 36.54 -0.77
CA SER A 742 10.69 35.75 -1.83
C SER A 742 10.72 36.50 -3.16
N VAL A 743 11.19 35.88 -4.24
CA VAL A 743 11.16 36.51 -5.57
C VAL A 743 9.73 36.55 -6.12
N VAL A 744 8.94 35.49 -5.87
CA VAL A 744 7.48 35.49 -6.09
C VAL A 744 6.78 35.22 -4.76
N TYR A 745 6.04 36.20 -4.27
CA TYR A 745 5.34 36.14 -2.99
C TYR A 745 4.11 35.24 -3.09
N SER A 746 4.16 34.07 -2.47
CA SER A 746 3.12 33.04 -2.60
C SER A 746 1.69 33.56 -2.30
N ASN A 747 1.53 34.45 -1.33
CA ASN A 747 0.21 34.97 -0.91
C ASN A 747 -0.40 36.00 -1.86
N PHE A 748 0.44 36.71 -2.61
CA PHE A 748 0.03 37.84 -3.47
C PHE A 748 0.26 37.55 -4.96
N GLN A 749 1.10 36.56 -5.27
CA GLN A 749 1.67 36.31 -6.59
C GLN A 749 2.42 37.52 -7.17
N PHE A 750 2.80 38.46 -6.32
CA PHE A 750 3.70 39.57 -6.64
C PHE A 750 5.10 39.04 -6.94
N ARG A 751 5.66 39.40 -8.10
CA ARG A 751 7.06 39.14 -8.43
C ARG A 751 7.89 40.41 -8.19
N LEU A 752 8.92 40.31 -7.37
CA LEU A 752 9.93 41.36 -7.25
C LEU A 752 10.78 41.38 -8.54
N ASP A 753 10.91 42.54 -9.16
CA ASP A 753 11.66 42.68 -10.41
C ASP A 753 13.19 42.59 -10.21
N ASP A 754 13.90 42.25 -11.28
CA ASP A 754 15.34 41.99 -11.24
C ASP A 754 16.15 43.25 -10.86
N ALA A 755 15.67 44.45 -11.20
CA ALA A 755 16.33 45.71 -10.85
C ALA A 755 16.18 46.02 -9.35
N SER A 756 15.02 45.72 -8.76
CA SER A 756 14.80 45.78 -7.32
C SER A 756 15.68 44.77 -6.58
N ILE A 757 15.80 43.53 -7.07
CA ILE A 757 16.72 42.53 -6.51
C ILE A 757 18.18 43.05 -6.55
N ALA A 758 18.60 43.60 -7.69
CA ALA A 758 19.93 44.18 -7.85
C ALA A 758 20.16 45.39 -6.91
N SER A 759 19.15 46.22 -6.69
CA SER A 759 19.22 47.38 -5.79
C SER A 759 19.39 46.95 -4.33
N VAL A 760 18.67 45.91 -3.89
CA VAL A 760 18.82 45.34 -2.54
C VAL A 760 20.20 44.70 -2.38
N ALA A 761 20.65 43.94 -3.38
CA ALA A 761 21.97 43.33 -3.36
C ALA A 761 23.09 44.39 -3.32
N ALA A 762 22.97 45.48 -4.09
CA ALA A 762 23.93 46.59 -4.07
C ALA A 762 23.95 47.35 -2.73
N ALA A 763 22.80 47.49 -2.08
CA ALA A 763 22.67 48.19 -0.79
C ALA A 763 23.24 47.39 0.39
N LEU A 764 23.22 46.06 0.31
CA LEU A 764 23.68 45.18 1.38
C LEU A 764 25.21 44.98 1.33
N PRO A 765 25.95 45.14 2.45
CA PRO A 765 27.38 44.87 2.48
C PRO A 765 27.70 43.41 2.11
N SER A 766 28.78 43.19 1.36
CA SER A 766 29.17 41.86 0.85
C SER A 766 29.54 40.83 1.92
N SER A 767 29.69 41.25 3.18
CA SER A 767 29.92 40.38 4.34
C SER A 767 28.63 39.81 4.93
N ARG A 768 27.46 40.21 4.43
CA ARG A 768 26.13 39.75 4.87
C ARG A 768 25.57 38.73 3.89
N MET A 769 24.37 38.22 4.14
CA MET A 769 23.68 37.33 3.19
C MET A 769 22.40 37.98 2.66
N LEU A 770 22.25 38.04 1.34
CA LEU A 770 20.95 38.19 0.69
C LEU A 770 20.48 36.81 0.27
N ILE A 771 19.39 36.32 0.84
CA ILE A 771 18.79 35.02 0.53
C ILE A 771 17.51 35.26 -0.26
N LEU A 772 17.48 34.77 -1.50
CA LEU A 772 16.31 34.79 -2.36
C LEU A 772 15.59 33.45 -2.31
N ASP A 773 14.30 33.44 -2.01
CA ASP A 773 13.44 32.27 -2.17
C ASP A 773 12.77 32.29 -3.54
N VAL A 774 13.17 31.33 -4.38
CA VAL A 774 12.66 31.13 -5.75
C VAL A 774 11.72 29.92 -5.86
N ALA A 775 11.18 29.40 -4.76
CA ALA A 775 10.29 28.24 -4.79
C ALA A 775 9.05 28.48 -5.65
N GLN A 776 8.48 29.69 -5.64
CA GLN A 776 7.38 30.09 -6.53
C GLN A 776 7.84 30.69 -7.87
N THR A 777 9.15 30.78 -8.11
CA THR A 777 9.73 31.45 -9.29
C THR A 777 10.30 30.46 -10.30
N LEU A 778 10.97 29.40 -9.82
CA LEU A 778 11.60 28.39 -10.67
C LEU A 778 10.59 27.80 -11.66
N GLU A 779 10.87 27.95 -12.96
CA GLU A 779 10.00 27.53 -14.08
C GLU A 779 8.60 28.16 -14.10
N ASN A 780 8.35 29.17 -13.26
CA ASN A 780 7.13 29.97 -13.28
C ASN A 780 7.32 31.21 -14.16
N VAL A 781 8.31 32.03 -13.84
CA VAL A 781 8.59 33.31 -14.51
C VAL A 781 10.06 33.38 -14.88
N PRO A 782 10.43 34.10 -15.96
CA PRO A 782 11.83 34.38 -16.27
C PRO A 782 12.52 35.08 -15.08
N LEU A 783 13.82 34.81 -14.92
CA LEU A 783 14.65 35.42 -13.88
C LEU A 783 16.06 35.62 -14.41
N ALA A 784 16.60 36.82 -14.27
CA ALA A 784 18.00 37.13 -14.54
C ALA A 784 18.63 37.65 -13.24
N LEU A 785 19.25 36.76 -12.48
CA LEU A 785 19.88 37.16 -11.23
C LEU A 785 21.10 38.05 -11.45
N PRO A 786 21.32 39.08 -10.61
CA PRO A 786 22.52 39.90 -10.66
C PRO A 786 23.71 39.14 -10.05
N SER A 787 24.32 38.25 -10.83
CA SER A 787 25.36 37.31 -10.39
C SER A 787 26.69 37.96 -9.96
N GLN A 788 26.85 39.27 -10.12
CA GLN A 788 28.04 40.01 -9.70
C GLN A 788 28.16 40.15 -8.17
N PHE A 789 27.09 39.91 -7.41
CA PHE A 789 27.08 40.10 -5.97
C PHE A 789 27.48 38.80 -5.23
N PRO A 790 28.63 38.78 -4.51
CA PRO A 790 29.15 37.56 -3.87
C PRO A 790 28.34 37.12 -2.64
N HIS A 791 27.39 37.93 -2.19
CA HIS A 791 26.53 37.66 -1.03
C HIS A 791 25.10 37.25 -1.40
N LEU A 792 24.81 37.00 -2.67
CA LEU A 792 23.47 36.63 -3.15
C LEU A 792 23.33 35.10 -3.24
N PHE A 793 22.56 34.55 -2.30
CA PHE A 793 22.20 33.13 -2.16
C PHE A 793 20.76 32.91 -2.63
N VAL A 794 20.48 31.73 -3.16
CA VAL A 794 19.17 31.39 -3.72
C VAL A 794 18.72 30.03 -3.22
N ILE A 795 17.60 29.96 -2.53
CA ILE A 795 16.97 28.68 -2.16
C ILE A 795 15.75 28.45 -3.04
N GLY A 796 15.49 27.21 -3.42
CA GLY A 796 14.31 26.90 -4.24
C GLY A 796 13.88 25.44 -4.18
N SER A 797 12.80 25.13 -4.90
CA SER A 797 12.22 23.79 -4.95
C SER A 797 11.70 23.44 -6.34
N GLY A 798 11.88 22.17 -6.73
CA GLY A 798 11.44 21.63 -8.01
C GLY A 798 9.98 21.14 -8.05
N ILE A 799 9.27 21.09 -6.92
CA ILE A 799 7.95 20.42 -6.83
C ILE A 799 6.79 21.21 -7.47
N LYS A 800 6.96 22.53 -7.63
CA LYS A 800 5.90 23.44 -8.08
C LYS A 800 5.87 23.51 -9.62
N HIS A 801 6.18 24.67 -10.19
CA HIS A 801 6.16 24.90 -11.64
C HIS A 801 7.22 24.11 -12.40
N ALA A 802 8.29 23.69 -11.71
CA ALA A 802 9.35 22.87 -12.28
C ALA A 802 8.96 21.40 -12.48
N THR A 803 7.89 20.91 -11.84
CA THR A 803 7.35 19.55 -12.01
C THR A 803 8.37 18.41 -11.82
N ALA A 804 9.42 18.65 -11.02
CA ALA A 804 10.46 17.66 -10.72
C ALA A 804 10.00 16.56 -9.76
N GLY A 805 8.79 16.66 -9.21
CA GLY A 805 8.30 15.77 -8.16
C GLY A 805 8.72 16.20 -6.75
N PRO A 806 8.20 15.52 -5.71
CA PRO A 806 8.56 15.81 -4.33
C PRO A 806 10.01 15.42 -4.02
N GLY A 807 10.66 16.17 -3.13
CA GLY A 807 12.00 15.83 -2.67
C GLY A 807 13.15 16.51 -3.41
N LEU A 808 12.88 17.54 -4.24
CA LEU A 808 13.94 18.38 -4.85
C LEU A 808 13.90 19.80 -4.27
N GLY A 809 14.79 20.06 -3.32
CA GLY A 809 15.24 21.39 -2.91
C GLY A 809 16.61 21.70 -3.49
N PHE A 810 16.94 22.98 -3.63
CA PHE A 810 18.30 23.38 -3.99
C PHE A 810 18.73 24.68 -3.31
N LEU A 811 20.04 24.87 -3.24
CA LEU A 811 20.72 26.11 -2.93
C LEU A 811 21.67 26.47 -4.07
N ALA A 812 21.53 27.65 -4.65
CA ALA A 812 22.53 28.26 -5.52
C ALA A 812 23.30 29.33 -4.75
N TYR A 813 24.62 29.33 -4.86
CA TYR A 813 25.48 30.28 -4.17
C TYR A 813 26.72 30.64 -5.01
N PRO A 814 27.29 31.85 -4.87
CA PRO A 814 28.39 32.30 -5.71
C PRO A 814 29.66 31.49 -5.45
N SER A 815 30.38 31.14 -6.52
CA SER A 815 31.56 30.25 -6.45
C SER A 815 32.77 30.84 -5.72
N ALA A 816 32.82 32.16 -5.55
CA ALA A 816 33.90 32.84 -4.83
C ALA A 816 33.70 32.88 -3.30
N THR A 817 32.63 32.29 -2.78
CA THR A 817 32.30 32.38 -1.35
C THR A 817 33.01 31.33 -0.51
N SER A 818 33.28 31.67 0.75
CA SER A 818 33.85 30.76 1.75
C SER A 818 33.04 30.88 3.04
N TRP A 819 32.03 30.01 3.18
CA TRP A 819 31.17 29.93 4.36
C TRP A 819 31.38 28.61 5.08
N THR A 820 31.15 28.61 6.39
CA THR A 820 31.33 27.45 7.26
C THR A 820 30.03 27.16 8.01
N PRO A 821 29.05 26.48 7.38
CA PRO A 821 27.77 26.18 8.03
C PRO A 821 27.96 25.22 9.21
N ALA A 822 27.47 25.58 10.40
CA ALA A 822 27.49 24.66 11.54
C ALA A 822 26.58 23.43 11.32
N ASN A 823 25.51 23.58 10.54
CA ASN A 823 24.69 22.47 10.06
C ASN A 823 25.31 21.85 8.80
N THR A 824 26.14 20.82 9.00
CA THR A 824 26.98 20.20 7.96
C THR A 824 26.88 18.67 7.98
N GLY A 825 27.41 18.00 6.95
CA GLY A 825 27.44 16.54 6.83
C GLY A 825 28.64 16.06 6.01
N TRP A 826 28.76 14.73 5.83
CA TRP A 826 29.95 14.14 5.21
C TRP A 826 30.16 14.52 3.73
N ILE A 827 29.11 14.93 3.00
CA ILE A 827 29.24 15.37 1.60
C ILE A 827 29.84 16.77 1.51
N ALA A 828 29.70 17.58 2.57
CA ALA A 828 30.31 18.90 2.62
C ALA A 828 31.85 18.85 2.56
N ASP A 829 32.46 17.73 2.95
CA ASP A 829 33.90 17.48 2.85
C ASP A 829 34.17 16.05 2.42
N LEU A 830 34.35 15.82 1.12
CA LEU A 830 34.63 14.47 0.59
C LEU A 830 36.00 13.93 1.02
N SER A 831 36.91 14.77 1.55
CA SER A 831 38.21 14.30 2.03
C SER A 831 38.10 13.34 3.22
N VAL A 832 36.99 13.41 3.97
CA VAL A 832 36.69 12.53 5.11
C VAL A 832 36.45 11.07 4.70
N LEU A 833 36.15 10.84 3.42
CA LEU A 833 35.99 9.49 2.87
C LEU A 833 37.33 8.85 2.47
N SER A 834 38.44 9.60 2.49
CA SER A 834 39.74 9.02 2.21
C SER A 834 40.08 7.92 3.23
N PRO A 835 40.51 6.72 2.81
CA PRO A 835 40.97 5.68 3.73
C PRO A 835 42.14 6.11 4.63
N THR A 836 42.84 7.19 4.26
CA THR A 836 43.95 7.79 5.00
C THR A 836 43.54 9.02 5.81
N HIS A 837 42.26 9.38 5.83
CA HIS A 837 41.77 10.51 6.61
C HIS A 837 41.95 10.25 8.10
N VAL A 838 42.58 11.21 8.79
CA VAL A 838 42.69 11.21 10.25
C VAL A 838 41.68 12.24 10.77
N PRO A 839 40.67 11.85 11.56
CA PRO A 839 39.70 12.78 12.11
C PRO A 839 40.39 13.92 12.87
N THR A 840 40.06 15.16 12.52
CA THR A 840 40.55 16.35 13.22
C THR A 840 39.41 17.10 13.89
N LYS A 841 39.72 17.97 14.86
CA LYS A 841 38.72 18.88 15.46
C LYS A 841 38.31 20.01 14.50
N THR A 842 39.07 20.24 13.44
CA THR A 842 38.80 21.29 12.46
C THR A 842 37.89 20.72 11.38
N VAL A 843 36.71 21.30 11.20
CA VAL A 843 35.76 20.90 10.16
C VAL A 843 36.19 21.50 8.83
N GLY A 844 36.47 20.66 7.83
CA GLY A 844 36.78 21.05 6.46
C GLY A 844 35.51 21.27 5.61
N TYR A 845 35.66 21.95 4.48
CA TYR A 845 34.59 22.15 3.50
C TYR A 845 35.18 22.13 2.08
N THR A 846 34.53 21.39 1.19
CA THR A 846 34.78 21.45 -0.25
C THR A 846 34.00 22.63 -0.82
N PRO A 847 34.63 23.59 -1.52
CA PRO A 847 33.97 24.83 -1.93
C PRO A 847 32.63 24.67 -2.66
N ASP A 848 32.52 23.68 -3.53
CA ASP A 848 31.32 23.42 -4.34
C ASP A 848 30.27 22.53 -3.65
N LEU A 849 30.59 21.96 -2.49
CA LEU A 849 29.70 21.08 -1.72
C LEU A 849 29.45 21.57 -0.29
N MET A 850 29.96 22.73 0.13
CA MET A 850 30.01 23.15 1.55
C MET A 850 28.66 23.15 2.28
N PHE A 851 27.55 23.34 1.56
CA PHE A 851 26.18 23.30 2.09
C PHE A 851 25.46 21.96 1.89
N GLN A 852 26.16 20.91 1.45
CA GLN A 852 25.59 19.57 1.36
C GLN A 852 25.47 18.91 2.72
N GLY A 853 24.52 17.99 2.84
CA GLY A 853 24.27 17.23 4.05
C GLY A 853 24.98 15.87 4.08
N GLY A 854 24.24 14.86 4.53
CA GLY A 854 24.62 13.45 4.44
C GLY A 854 24.11 12.80 3.16
N THR A 855 23.93 11.48 3.21
CA THR A 855 23.51 10.66 2.06
C THR A 855 22.20 11.18 1.44
N PRO A 856 22.16 11.46 0.12
CA PRO A 856 21.03 12.15 -0.50
C PRO A 856 19.80 11.25 -0.71
N GLY A 857 18.61 11.81 -0.45
CA GLY A 857 17.30 11.18 -0.72
C GLY A 857 16.60 11.66 -2.00
N PHE A 858 17.22 12.55 -2.77
CA PHE A 858 16.58 13.29 -3.86
C PHE A 858 16.74 12.67 -5.26
N HIS A 859 17.26 11.45 -5.38
CA HIS A 859 17.60 10.80 -6.65
C HIS A 859 16.48 10.78 -7.70
N TYR A 860 15.28 10.40 -7.28
CA TYR A 860 14.11 10.35 -8.16
C TYR A 860 13.75 11.72 -8.72
N ALA A 861 13.63 12.71 -7.84
CA ALA A 861 13.23 14.05 -8.24
C ALA A 861 14.32 14.77 -9.04
N LEU A 862 15.60 14.51 -8.74
CA LEU A 862 16.75 15.03 -9.48
C LEU A 862 16.77 14.53 -10.94
N ARG A 863 16.58 13.22 -11.15
CA ARG A 863 16.55 12.65 -12.50
C ARG A 863 15.27 13.03 -13.24
N GLN A 864 14.13 13.08 -12.56
CA GLN A 864 12.89 13.60 -13.13
C GLN A 864 13.05 15.04 -13.62
N TRP A 865 13.70 15.90 -12.84
CA TRP A 865 14.05 17.25 -13.27
C TRP A 865 14.86 17.26 -14.57
N ASN A 866 15.92 16.46 -14.64
CA ASN A 866 16.76 16.37 -15.84
C ASN A 866 15.97 15.92 -17.07
N ASP A 867 15.16 14.89 -16.92
CA ASP A 867 14.41 14.30 -18.03
C ASP A 867 13.27 15.21 -18.49
N VAL A 868 12.58 15.90 -17.57
CA VAL A 868 11.56 16.90 -17.90
C VAL A 868 12.18 18.08 -18.65
N GLN A 869 13.33 18.60 -18.20
CA GLN A 869 14.01 19.70 -18.88
C GLN A 869 14.55 19.29 -20.25
N ALA A 870 15.11 18.09 -20.37
CA ALA A 870 15.54 17.54 -21.66
C ALA A 870 14.37 17.35 -22.63
N PHE A 871 13.21 16.92 -22.12
CA PHE A 871 11.97 16.78 -22.89
C PHE A 871 11.45 18.14 -23.38
N TYR A 872 11.44 19.18 -22.54
CA TYR A 872 11.07 20.52 -22.99
C TYR A 872 12.06 21.08 -24.01
N ALA A 873 13.36 20.84 -23.81
CA ALA A 873 14.39 21.24 -24.76
C ALA A 873 14.21 20.57 -26.12
N SER A 874 13.87 19.27 -26.17
CA SER A 874 13.67 18.53 -27.43
C SER A 874 12.48 19.05 -28.25
N HIS A 875 11.47 19.63 -27.59
CA HIS A 875 10.32 20.27 -28.22
C HIS A 875 10.50 21.78 -28.46
N LYS A 876 11.67 22.34 -28.12
CA LYS A 876 11.95 23.79 -28.13
C LYS A 876 10.97 24.60 -27.26
N TRP A 877 10.47 24.00 -26.19
CA TRP A 877 9.56 24.60 -25.22
C TRP A 877 10.32 25.35 -24.13
N THR A 878 10.97 26.43 -24.54
CA THR A 878 11.65 27.34 -23.60
C THR A 878 10.68 27.84 -22.53
N LEU A 879 11.22 28.28 -21.38
CA LEU A 879 10.40 28.91 -20.34
C LEU A 879 9.55 30.06 -20.90
N ALA A 880 10.14 30.91 -21.75
CA ALA A 880 9.41 32.00 -22.40
C ALA A 880 8.21 31.53 -23.25
N VAL A 881 8.36 30.45 -24.01
CA VAL A 881 7.27 29.89 -24.84
C VAL A 881 6.14 29.34 -23.97
N ARG A 882 6.49 28.58 -22.93
CA ARG A 882 5.52 28.02 -21.96
C ARG A 882 4.81 29.11 -21.18
N HIS A 883 5.55 30.10 -20.70
CA HIS A 883 5.04 31.26 -19.97
C HIS A 883 4.08 32.08 -20.83
N ALA A 884 4.46 32.43 -22.05
CA ALA A 884 3.62 33.19 -22.97
C ALA A 884 2.30 32.45 -23.30
N TYR A 885 2.32 31.11 -23.35
CA TYR A 885 1.08 30.34 -23.51
C TYR A 885 0.15 30.50 -22.31
N VAL A 886 0.67 30.39 -21.10
CA VAL A 886 -0.13 30.56 -19.88
C VAL A 886 -0.66 31.99 -19.75
N LEU A 887 0.13 33.01 -20.10
CA LEU A 887 -0.35 34.40 -20.10
C LEU A 887 -1.53 34.59 -21.06
N ARG A 888 -1.51 33.99 -22.26
CA ARG A 888 -2.68 34.04 -23.17
C ARG A 888 -3.92 33.39 -22.58
N LEU A 889 -3.76 32.32 -21.80
CA LEU A 889 -4.88 31.70 -21.08
C LEU A 889 -5.41 32.64 -19.99
N GLN A 890 -4.53 33.32 -19.26
CA GLN A 890 -4.95 34.30 -18.26
C GLN A 890 -5.65 35.52 -18.90
N ASP A 891 -5.15 36.04 -20.02
CA ASP A 891 -5.80 37.13 -20.75
C ASP A 891 -7.20 36.75 -21.21
N ARG A 892 -7.38 35.52 -21.72
CA ARG A 892 -8.69 34.96 -22.06
C ARG A 892 -9.59 34.91 -20.83
N PHE A 893 -9.09 34.41 -19.71
CA PHE A 893 -9.85 34.34 -18.46
C PHE A 893 -10.40 35.72 -18.05
N PHE A 894 -9.54 36.74 -17.98
CA PHE A 894 -9.98 38.09 -17.59
C PHE A 894 -10.95 38.72 -18.59
N ALA A 895 -10.74 38.51 -19.88
CA ALA A 895 -11.67 38.97 -20.91
C ALA A 895 -13.05 38.34 -20.74
N SER A 896 -13.13 37.04 -20.41
CA SER A 896 -14.38 36.32 -20.18
C SER A 896 -15.13 36.80 -18.93
N LEU A 897 -14.43 37.23 -17.86
CA LEU A 897 -15.10 37.75 -16.65
C LEU A 897 -15.88 39.06 -16.90
N GLY A 898 -15.48 39.87 -17.88
CA GLY A 898 -16.20 41.10 -18.23
C GLY A 898 -16.43 42.01 -17.01
N LYS A 899 -17.70 42.29 -16.69
CA LYS A 899 -18.08 43.26 -15.64
C LYS A 899 -17.85 42.77 -14.21
N VAL A 900 -17.68 41.47 -13.96
CA VAL A 900 -17.43 40.95 -12.60
C VAL A 900 -15.97 41.15 -12.16
N PHE A 901 -15.11 41.55 -13.09
CA PHE A 901 -13.68 41.75 -12.88
C PHE A 901 -13.32 43.23 -12.81
N SER A 902 -12.37 43.56 -11.94
CA SER A 902 -11.68 44.85 -11.93
C SER A 902 -10.17 44.61 -11.94
N ALA A 903 -9.45 45.32 -12.80
CA ALA A 903 -7.99 45.32 -12.76
C ALA A 903 -7.43 46.03 -11.51
N GLY A 904 -8.28 46.72 -10.72
CA GLY A 904 -7.83 47.46 -9.54
C GLY A 904 -6.85 48.57 -9.93
N TYR A 905 -5.72 48.62 -9.22
CA TYR A 905 -4.59 49.50 -9.55
C TYR A 905 -3.58 48.85 -10.50
N THR A 906 -3.74 47.56 -10.82
CA THR A 906 -2.85 46.83 -11.71
C THR A 906 -3.03 47.26 -13.15
N GLN A 907 -1.97 47.71 -13.80
CA GLN A 907 -1.94 47.96 -15.24
C GLN A 907 -1.44 46.75 -16.00
N ARG A 908 -2.22 45.65 -15.99
CA ARG A 908 -1.78 44.35 -16.52
C ARG A 908 -1.40 44.39 -18.00
N ALA A 909 -2.09 45.21 -18.79
CA ALA A 909 -1.85 45.35 -20.22
C ALA A 909 -0.49 45.99 -20.56
N THR A 910 0.10 46.76 -19.64
CA THR A 910 1.37 47.47 -19.84
C THR A 910 2.51 46.93 -18.96
N GLN A 911 2.21 45.93 -18.12
CA GLN A 911 3.20 45.30 -17.26
C GLN A 911 4.14 44.42 -18.10
N ASP A 912 5.43 44.42 -17.75
CA ASP A 912 6.39 43.50 -18.35
C ASP A 912 5.94 42.04 -18.11
N PRO A 913 5.72 41.23 -19.15
CA PRO A 913 5.35 39.81 -19.02
C PRO A 913 6.30 39.00 -18.14
N ALA A 914 7.58 39.37 -18.07
CA ALA A 914 8.55 38.74 -17.18
C ALA A 914 8.24 38.97 -15.70
N THR A 915 7.40 39.96 -15.37
CA THR A 915 6.96 40.27 -14.00
C THR A 915 5.62 39.65 -13.61
N ILE A 916 4.96 38.94 -14.52
CA ILE A 916 3.63 38.34 -14.29
C ILE A 916 3.78 36.86 -13.98
N SER A 917 3.24 36.39 -12.86
CA SER A 917 3.24 34.97 -12.46
C SER A 917 2.20 34.14 -13.26
N ASN A 918 2.45 32.84 -13.44
CA ASN A 918 1.44 31.90 -13.97
C ASN A 918 0.26 31.69 -13.01
N ALA A 919 0.34 32.24 -11.81
CA ALA A 919 -0.76 32.36 -10.87
C ALA A 919 -1.02 33.82 -10.51
N PHE A 920 -2.23 34.13 -10.06
CA PHE A 920 -2.63 35.46 -9.63
C PHE A 920 -3.63 35.37 -8.47
N VAL A 921 -3.93 36.53 -7.88
CA VAL A 921 -4.85 36.66 -6.76
C VAL A 921 -5.95 37.66 -7.10
N LEU A 922 -7.21 37.25 -6.86
CA LEU A 922 -8.39 38.09 -6.93
C LEU A 922 -8.87 38.39 -5.52
N LYS A 923 -8.94 39.67 -5.16
CA LYS A 923 -9.48 40.15 -3.89
C LYS A 923 -10.99 40.32 -3.99
N HIS A 924 -11.71 39.80 -3.00
CA HIS A 924 -13.15 39.96 -2.82
C HIS A 924 -13.54 39.65 -1.37
N SER A 925 -14.44 40.43 -0.78
CA SER A 925 -14.90 40.22 0.62
C SER A 925 -15.45 38.82 0.90
N HIS A 926 -16.04 38.19 -0.12
CA HIS A 926 -16.62 36.85 -0.06
C HIS A 926 -15.78 35.77 -0.79
N ALA A 927 -14.47 35.95 -0.94
CA ALA A 927 -13.62 34.99 -1.67
C ALA A 927 -13.76 33.54 -1.16
N ALA A 928 -13.94 33.33 0.15
CA ALA A 928 -14.19 32.00 0.72
C ALA A 928 -15.47 31.34 0.19
N ALA A 929 -16.58 32.10 0.09
CA ALA A 929 -17.83 31.59 -0.45
C ALA A 929 -17.71 31.29 -1.96
N ILE A 930 -16.97 32.13 -2.69
CA ILE A 930 -16.66 31.89 -4.11
C ILE A 930 -15.86 30.60 -4.26
N GLN A 931 -14.79 30.41 -3.50
CA GLN A 931 -13.99 29.18 -3.56
C GLN A 931 -14.79 27.94 -3.20
N GLU A 932 -15.69 28.03 -2.21
CA GLU A 932 -16.61 26.96 -1.88
C GLU A 932 -17.55 26.65 -3.05
N TYR A 933 -18.10 27.68 -3.71
CA TYR A 933 -18.88 27.53 -4.93
C TYR A 933 -18.06 26.81 -6.00
N LEU A 934 -16.82 27.20 -6.25
CA LEU A 934 -15.92 26.60 -7.25
C LEU A 934 -15.53 25.15 -6.93
N THR A 935 -15.40 24.79 -5.66
CA THR A 935 -14.87 23.48 -5.25
C THR A 935 -15.94 22.48 -4.81
N GLN A 936 -17.16 22.92 -4.51
CA GLN A 936 -18.25 22.05 -4.03
C GLN A 936 -19.47 22.11 -4.98
N PRO A 937 -19.46 21.39 -6.11
CA PRO A 937 -20.54 21.43 -7.11
C PRO A 937 -21.91 20.99 -6.55
N ALA A 938 -21.94 20.23 -5.46
CA ALA A 938 -23.16 19.82 -4.76
C ALA A 938 -23.92 20.99 -4.10
N ARG A 939 -23.24 22.11 -3.82
CA ARG A 939 -23.87 23.32 -3.24
C ARG A 939 -24.45 24.27 -4.29
N ARG A 940 -24.22 24.00 -5.57
CA ARG A 940 -24.70 24.85 -6.67
C ARG A 940 -26.12 24.48 -7.09
N PRO A 941 -26.96 25.44 -7.49
CA PRO A 941 -28.30 25.17 -8.02
C PRO A 941 -28.31 24.17 -9.18
N ALA A 942 -29.45 23.49 -9.40
CA ALA A 942 -29.64 22.50 -10.48
C ALA A 942 -29.22 23.02 -11.89
N HIS A 943 -29.40 24.31 -12.13
CA HIS A 943 -29.17 25.02 -13.40
C HIS A 943 -27.76 25.62 -13.54
N SER A 944 -26.81 25.26 -12.68
CA SER A 944 -25.43 25.75 -12.74
C SER A 944 -24.75 25.42 -14.08
N SER A 945 -23.96 26.37 -14.60
CA SER A 945 -23.21 26.31 -15.87
C SER A 945 -22.24 25.13 -15.94
N SER A 946 -21.75 24.64 -14.80
CA SER A 946 -20.83 23.50 -14.74
C SER A 946 -21.01 22.68 -13.48
N ARG A 947 -20.89 21.36 -13.62
CA ARG A 947 -20.81 20.40 -12.50
C ARG A 947 -19.39 19.99 -12.12
N ARG A 948 -18.40 20.58 -12.79
CA ARG A 948 -16.99 20.30 -12.49
C ARG A 948 -16.56 20.94 -11.17
N VAL A 949 -15.58 20.31 -10.53
CA VAL A 949 -14.81 20.85 -9.40
C VAL A 949 -13.65 21.68 -9.95
N PHE A 950 -13.48 22.91 -9.46
CA PHE A 950 -12.40 23.80 -9.86
C PHE A 950 -11.48 24.05 -8.66
N HIS A 951 -10.40 23.26 -8.54
CA HIS A 951 -9.50 23.34 -7.39
C HIS A 951 -8.72 24.67 -7.39
N CYS A 952 -8.86 25.40 -6.29
CA CYS A 952 -8.20 26.66 -5.99
C CYS A 952 -8.19 26.86 -4.46
N ASP A 953 -7.48 27.87 -3.97
CA ASP A 953 -7.46 28.19 -2.54
C ASP A 953 -7.74 29.67 -2.23
N VAL A 954 -8.07 29.95 -0.97
CA VAL A 954 -8.28 31.30 -0.45
C VAL A 954 -7.28 31.59 0.65
N ARG A 955 -6.71 32.78 0.60
CA ARG A 955 -5.80 33.34 1.62
C ARG A 955 -6.47 34.51 2.29
N GLN A 956 -6.19 34.71 3.59
CA GLN A 956 -6.69 35.84 4.38
C GLN A 956 -8.22 36.05 4.27
N LYS A 957 -8.98 34.97 4.03
CA LYS A 957 -10.44 34.94 3.76
C LYS A 957 -10.94 35.73 2.53
N THR A 958 -10.14 36.64 2.00
CA THR A 958 -10.54 37.62 0.98
C THR A 958 -9.73 37.55 -0.31
N SER A 959 -8.74 36.66 -0.39
CA SER A 959 -7.82 36.54 -1.52
C SER A 959 -7.97 35.18 -2.19
N LEU A 960 -8.78 35.09 -3.25
CA LEU A 960 -8.91 33.91 -4.09
C LEU A 960 -7.67 33.78 -4.98
N ARG A 961 -6.96 32.67 -4.92
CA ARG A 961 -5.75 32.44 -5.71
C ARG A 961 -5.99 31.37 -6.77
N LEU A 962 -5.56 31.67 -7.98
CA LEU A 962 -5.74 30.82 -9.16
C LEU A 962 -4.40 30.67 -9.90
N GLY A 963 -4.10 29.45 -10.32
CA GLY A 963 -2.84 29.06 -10.95
C GLY A 963 -3.07 28.28 -12.22
N PHE A 964 -2.42 28.71 -13.29
CA PHE A 964 -2.57 28.12 -14.60
C PHE A 964 -1.33 27.27 -14.93
N GLY A 965 -1.51 26.27 -15.78
CA GLY A 965 -0.43 25.41 -16.25
C GLY A 965 -0.56 25.16 -17.75
N ILE A 966 0.52 24.70 -18.37
CA ILE A 966 0.58 24.49 -19.83
C ILE A 966 -0.37 23.39 -20.32
N GLN A 967 -0.80 22.49 -19.42
CA GLN A 967 -1.79 21.45 -19.70
C GLN A 967 -3.22 22.00 -19.91
N HIS A 968 -3.54 23.19 -19.40
CA HIS A 968 -4.87 23.80 -19.56
C HIS A 968 -5.10 24.20 -21.01
N ILE A 969 -6.36 24.16 -21.43
CA ILE A 969 -6.84 24.64 -22.75
C ILE A 969 -7.84 25.79 -22.59
N ALA A 970 -8.13 26.50 -23.69
CA ALA A 970 -9.11 27.58 -23.72
C ALA A 970 -10.46 27.18 -23.08
N ALA A 971 -10.97 25.99 -23.40
CA ALA A 971 -12.24 25.50 -22.85
C ALA A 971 -12.21 25.29 -21.33
N ASP A 972 -11.08 24.87 -20.74
CA ASP A 972 -10.95 24.75 -19.28
C ASP A 972 -11.04 26.13 -18.62
N VAL A 973 -10.45 27.13 -19.27
CA VAL A 973 -10.40 28.51 -18.80
C VAL A 973 -11.75 29.20 -18.91
N ASP A 974 -12.46 29.00 -20.02
CA ASP A 974 -13.81 29.53 -20.20
C ASP A 974 -14.75 28.93 -19.16
N ALA A 975 -14.69 27.61 -18.95
CA ALA A 975 -15.48 26.94 -17.93
C ALA A 975 -15.20 27.49 -16.51
N LEU A 976 -13.96 27.86 -16.20
CA LEU A 976 -13.61 28.51 -14.95
C LEU A 976 -14.19 29.93 -14.87
N ALA A 977 -14.13 30.71 -15.94
CA ALA A 977 -14.68 32.07 -15.97
C ALA A 977 -16.22 32.05 -15.80
N ASP A 978 -16.92 31.18 -16.53
CA ASP A 978 -18.38 31.04 -16.46
C ASP A 978 -18.86 30.72 -15.05
N ILE A 979 -18.22 29.72 -14.41
CA ILE A 979 -18.61 29.32 -13.06
C ILE A 979 -18.25 30.39 -12.02
N LEU A 980 -17.21 31.19 -12.26
CA LEU A 980 -16.83 32.29 -11.38
C LEU A 980 -17.79 33.48 -11.48
N ILE A 981 -18.27 33.78 -12.69
CA ILE A 981 -19.34 34.77 -12.93
C ILE A 981 -20.62 34.34 -12.22
N GLU A 982 -20.98 33.06 -12.34
CA GLU A 982 -22.14 32.50 -11.65
C GLU A 982 -21.99 32.57 -10.12
N ALA A 983 -20.81 32.20 -9.59
CA ALA A 983 -20.51 32.31 -8.17
C ALA A 983 -20.65 33.77 -7.68
N HIS A 984 -20.12 34.73 -8.44
CA HIS A 984 -20.25 36.16 -8.14
C HIS A 984 -21.72 36.61 -8.14
N ALA A 985 -22.49 36.24 -9.16
CA ALA A 985 -23.91 36.56 -9.27
C ALA A 985 -24.72 35.99 -8.09
N SER A 986 -24.38 34.78 -7.60
CA SER A 986 -25.06 34.14 -6.47
C SER A 986 -24.93 34.92 -5.15
N LEU A 987 -23.89 35.75 -5.02
CA LEU A 987 -23.65 36.56 -3.81
C LEU A 987 -24.49 37.84 -3.77
N SER A 988 -25.19 38.20 -4.87
CA SER A 988 -25.99 39.43 -4.96
C SER A 988 -25.22 40.71 -4.57
N THR A 989 -23.93 40.78 -4.91
CA THR A 989 -23.04 41.90 -4.61
C THR A 989 -22.63 42.65 -5.89
N THR A 990 -22.29 43.93 -5.74
CA THR A 990 -21.71 44.75 -6.82
C THR A 990 -20.19 44.87 -6.73
N GLU A 991 -19.57 44.35 -5.65
CA GLU A 991 -18.12 44.36 -5.48
C GLU A 991 -17.46 43.49 -6.56
N PRO A 992 -16.54 44.03 -7.39
CA PRO A 992 -15.86 43.22 -8.40
C PRO A 992 -14.75 42.37 -7.79
N LEU A 993 -14.47 41.22 -8.43
CA LEU A 993 -13.23 40.47 -8.22
C LEU A 993 -12.05 41.33 -8.69
N THR A 994 -11.28 41.86 -7.73
CA THR A 994 -10.24 42.84 -8.02
C THR A 994 -8.86 42.17 -8.08
N LEU A 995 -8.16 42.31 -9.19
CA LEU A 995 -6.79 41.82 -9.31
C LEU A 995 -5.86 42.51 -8.30
N VAL A 996 -5.04 41.71 -7.60
CA VAL A 996 -4.11 42.24 -6.58
C VAL A 996 -2.80 42.70 -7.20
N VAL A 997 -2.21 41.89 -8.09
CA VAL A 997 -0.99 42.18 -8.86
C VAL A 997 -1.14 41.70 -10.29
#